data_AF-A0A7Z1R0K0-F1
#
_entry.id   AF-A0A7Z1R0K0-F1
#
_cell.length_a   1.000
_cell.length_b   1.000
_cell.length_c   1.000
_cell.angle_alpha   90.00
_cell.angle_beta   90.00
_cell.angle_gamma   90.00
#
_symmetry.space_group_name_H-M   'P 1'
#
loop_
_entity.id
_entity.type
_entity.pdbx_description
1 polymer ?
#
loop_
_entity_poly.entity_id
_entity_poly.type
_entity_poly.pdbx_seq_one_letter_code
_entity_poly.pdbx_strand_id
1 'polypeptide(L)'
;MSTIRVAVVLALSSLIPALALPAELPDQGPGLDAALAAAVQAVQGPDAWDGVPAMQERASAKGAGESWTVIGSLSDPSNPSAQPFSDILSARVEQEGGLLRFVIEVRGDIPATLPLPEDSITYLWFVDADRNGSTGQQHGTLGSDFNVRAVVSELYGGGWVDVTGGLPGGGGGTVTIAGSQITISIGLGQIAAPPDFDWRCSTFETINGVPGIGNGGETEIALAVTLPAPPAPAEVHALPPLMMLSPAGPTTGQMTAEILDEFGHLLANDPYHLQFFGPSDTSVASVDGNGLVTVHGVPVEFDDTPYMTLAADGVASVNATVVRSTATDLGVDHREYPSDHISFYLPESIEGVNLDQITTGYDVVLATEVSYRLQMLAMGGRPFGGGHQYLVLDVSDDPDTVPCGLSGNPVRLGWEYGAPVHNSCYIVNDPANRVPQYFVIFHEVGHNLTWASGAFGTFVSASPDLGWVYSEGCASLGAMWSAWGIGACSGVVNDAGTAEVTEQFLSERAYFLSQLAAYQAAGANYSAIDPNVVDGILYELLDQFGVESWYDLFSLFAPVGEPLPCSVSSTAQQATLFAAAFSASTGQDLRTLFETDYGFPIDDTAWPTLLACAEQKIAARSFDQQAICEALVALFADGFETGDTAPWSATVP
;
A
#
# COMPACT_ATOMS: atom_id res chain seq x y z
N MET A 1 52.96 -16.94 39.32
CA MET A 1 53.37 -15.82 38.46
C MET A 1 52.47 -15.83 37.23
N SER A 2 51.62 -14.79 37.18
CA SER A 2 50.84 -14.22 36.06
C SER A 2 50.17 -15.12 35.01
N THR A 3 48.85 -15.20 35.16
CA THR A 3 47.77 -15.35 34.18
C THR A 3 47.74 -14.20 33.15
N ILE A 4 47.39 -14.47 31.90
CA ILE A 4 47.00 -13.45 30.88
C ILE A 4 45.64 -13.86 30.29
N ARG A 5 44.73 -12.87 30.23
CA ARG A 5 43.32 -12.94 29.82
C ARG A 5 43.14 -12.62 28.33
N VAL A 6 42.07 -13.20 27.78
CA VAL A 6 41.42 -12.91 26.49
C VAL A 6 40.55 -11.64 26.63
N ALA A 7 40.62 -10.73 25.66
CA ALA A 7 39.66 -9.64 25.42
C ALA A 7 39.86 -9.06 24.01
N VAL A 8 38.91 -9.28 23.10
CA VAL A 8 38.66 -8.50 21.87
C VAL A 8 37.13 -8.49 21.70
N VAL A 9 36.60 -7.39 21.17
CA VAL A 9 35.18 -6.98 21.00
C VAL A 9 34.72 -6.00 22.09
N LEU A 10 34.95 -4.72 21.81
CA LEU A 10 34.28 -3.51 22.33
C LEU A 10 34.97 -2.31 21.67
N ALA A 11 34.47 -1.88 20.50
CA ALA A 11 34.90 -0.64 19.86
C ALA A 11 33.82 -0.12 18.92
N LEU A 12 32.70 0.36 19.47
CA LEU A 12 31.76 1.28 18.79
C LEU A 12 30.82 1.93 19.82
N SER A 13 31.39 2.68 20.77
CA SER A 13 30.62 3.56 21.67
C SER A 13 31.46 4.70 22.26
N SER A 14 32.47 5.19 21.54
CA SER A 14 33.23 6.37 22.02
C SER A 14 34.04 7.00 20.89
N LEU A 15 33.44 7.95 20.16
CA LEU A 15 34.15 9.04 19.47
C LEU A 15 33.15 10.10 18.97
N ILE A 16 32.52 10.83 19.90
CA ILE A 16 32.09 12.21 19.65
C ILE A 16 32.63 13.04 20.82
N PRO A 17 33.58 13.98 20.61
CA PRO A 17 33.95 14.91 21.67
C PRO A 17 32.84 15.94 21.81
N ALA A 18 32.42 16.16 23.06
CA ALA A 18 31.53 17.23 23.46
C ALA A 18 32.06 18.59 22.97
N LEU A 19 31.44 19.12 21.92
CA LEU A 19 31.51 20.53 21.54
C LEU A 19 30.20 21.17 21.98
N ALA A 20 30.29 22.07 22.96
CA ALA A 20 29.22 22.94 23.35
C ALA A 20 28.80 23.80 22.15
N LEU A 21 27.54 23.69 21.72
CA LEU A 21 26.88 24.60 20.79
C LEU A 21 25.51 25.01 21.37
N PRO A 22 25.00 26.20 20.99
CA PRO A 22 24.11 27.00 21.80
C PRO A 22 22.66 26.49 21.78
N ALA A 23 21.91 26.90 22.80
CA ALA A 23 20.47 26.75 22.89
C ALA A 23 19.76 27.32 21.65
N GLU A 24 18.66 26.66 21.28
CA GLU A 24 17.75 26.87 20.13
C GLU A 24 17.98 25.91 18.95
N LEU A 25 17.38 24.72 19.07
CA LEU A 25 16.96 23.90 17.93
C LEU A 25 15.75 24.57 17.27
N PRO A 26 15.68 24.67 15.93
CA PRO A 26 14.46 25.07 15.25
C PRO A 26 13.45 23.93 15.33
N ASP A 27 12.21 24.34 15.60
CA ASP A 27 10.97 23.56 15.60
C ASP A 27 10.89 22.69 14.32
N GLN A 28 11.10 21.37 14.46
CA GLN A 28 10.81 20.39 13.40
C GLN A 28 9.30 20.13 13.46
N GLY A 29 8.56 20.88 12.61
CA GLY A 29 7.11 20.80 12.49
C GLY A 29 6.61 19.51 11.81
N PRO A 30 5.28 19.37 11.65
CA PRO A 30 4.54 18.12 11.42
C PRO A 30 4.62 17.55 9.98
N GLY A 31 5.80 17.57 9.35
CA GLY A 31 5.96 17.18 7.93
C GLY A 31 5.92 15.68 7.64
N LEU A 32 6.34 14.83 8.59
CA LEU A 32 6.44 13.38 8.39
C LEU A 32 5.08 12.68 8.26
N ASP A 33 4.04 13.17 8.95
CA ASP A 33 2.71 12.53 8.96
C ASP A 33 1.98 12.68 7.62
N ALA A 34 2.21 13.79 6.90
CA ALA A 34 1.57 14.04 5.61
C ALA A 34 2.23 13.25 4.47
N ALA A 35 3.55 13.07 4.51
CA ALA A 35 4.31 12.31 3.52
C ALA A 35 3.99 10.81 3.59
N LEU A 36 3.92 10.25 4.79
CA LEU A 36 3.52 8.86 5.01
C LEU A 36 2.05 8.64 4.60
N ALA A 37 1.15 9.56 4.97
CA ALA A 37 -0.26 9.49 4.54
C ALA A 37 -0.41 9.60 3.01
N ALA A 38 0.37 10.45 2.34
CA ALA A 38 0.34 10.61 0.89
C ALA A 38 0.94 9.40 0.15
N ALA A 39 2.01 8.80 0.66
CA ALA A 39 2.58 7.57 0.11
C ALA A 39 1.65 6.36 0.31
N VAL A 40 0.99 6.26 1.47
CA VAL A 40 -0.01 5.23 1.75
C VAL A 40 -1.25 5.43 0.86
N GLN A 41 -1.77 6.66 0.71
CA GLN A 41 -2.90 6.96 -0.18
C GLN A 41 -2.59 6.77 -1.67
N ALA A 42 -1.36 7.04 -2.10
CA ALA A 42 -0.95 6.86 -3.50
C ALA A 42 -0.86 5.37 -3.89
N VAL A 43 -0.66 4.46 -2.92
CA VAL A 43 -0.39 3.03 -3.17
C VAL A 43 -1.55 2.12 -2.76
N GLN A 44 -2.38 2.48 -1.77
CA GLN A 44 -3.51 1.63 -1.32
C GLN A 44 -4.74 1.67 -2.23
N GLY A 45 -4.75 2.55 -3.24
CA GLY A 45 -5.97 2.88 -3.96
C GLY A 45 -6.97 3.64 -3.08
N PRO A 46 -7.91 4.39 -3.66
CA PRO A 46 -8.78 5.33 -2.95
C PRO A 46 -9.82 4.69 -1.99
N ASP A 47 -9.77 3.38 -1.74
CA ASP A 47 -10.79 2.65 -0.97
C ASP A 47 -10.43 2.42 0.52
N ALA A 48 -9.31 2.95 1.00
CA ALA A 48 -8.96 2.96 2.43
C ALA A 48 -8.87 4.41 2.96
N TRP A 49 -10.03 4.99 3.29
CA TRP A 49 -10.18 6.12 4.23
C TRP A 49 -9.23 7.32 4.04
N ASP A 50 -9.46 8.12 3.00
CA ASP A 50 -9.85 9.55 3.11
C ASP A 50 -10.00 10.14 1.71
N GLY A 51 -11.00 11.02 1.55
CA GLY A 51 -11.39 11.56 0.25
C GLY A 51 -10.40 12.56 -0.35
N VAL A 52 -10.37 12.56 -1.69
CA VAL A 52 -9.75 13.54 -2.63
C VAL A 52 -8.28 13.23 -2.97
N PRO A 53 -7.94 13.03 -4.27
CA PRO A 53 -7.54 14.19 -5.08
C PRO A 53 -8.54 14.57 -6.18
N ALA A 54 -8.48 15.86 -6.50
CA ALA A 54 -9.32 16.58 -7.44
C ALA A 54 -9.43 15.94 -8.84
N MET A 55 -10.53 16.26 -9.51
CA MET A 55 -10.62 16.28 -10.98
C MET A 55 -9.34 16.90 -11.57
N GLN A 56 -8.43 16.07 -12.07
CA GLN A 56 -7.32 16.51 -12.92
C GLN A 56 -7.42 15.82 -14.27
N GLU A 57 -7.12 16.59 -15.31
CA GLU A 57 -7.18 16.16 -16.70
C GLU A 57 -6.36 14.88 -16.89
N ARG A 58 -7.09 13.78 -17.15
CA ARG A 58 -6.50 12.50 -17.50
C ARG A 58 -6.02 12.58 -18.93
N ALA A 59 -4.71 12.60 -19.14
CA ALA A 59 -4.12 12.53 -20.45
C ALA A 59 -4.16 11.08 -20.95
N SER A 60 -5.29 10.66 -21.53
CA SER A 60 -5.35 9.41 -22.28
C SER A 60 -4.42 9.50 -23.50
N ALA A 61 -3.64 8.45 -23.77
CA ALA A 61 -2.99 8.32 -25.06
C ALA A 61 -4.01 8.52 -26.18
N LYS A 62 -3.78 9.48 -27.07
CA LYS A 62 -4.33 9.42 -28.43
C LYS A 62 -3.54 8.38 -29.20
N GLY A 63 -3.70 7.12 -28.83
CA GLY A 63 -3.29 5.97 -29.62
C GLY A 63 -4.29 5.75 -30.75
N ALA A 64 -3.89 6.15 -31.96
CA ALA A 64 -4.34 5.61 -33.25
C ALA A 64 -5.81 5.11 -33.42
N GLY A 65 -6.77 6.03 -33.49
CA GLY A 65 -7.92 5.89 -34.42
C GLY A 65 -8.83 4.67 -34.26
N GLU A 66 -9.22 4.31 -33.04
CA GLU A 66 -10.26 3.31 -32.79
C GLU A 66 -11.55 3.98 -32.29
N SER A 67 -12.68 3.50 -32.85
CA SER A 67 -13.99 4.12 -32.66
C SER A 67 -14.77 3.34 -31.62
N TRP A 68 -15.08 4.00 -30.51
CA TRP A 68 -16.08 3.56 -29.55
C TRP A 68 -17.34 3.05 -30.25
N THR A 69 -17.71 1.80 -29.99
CA THR A 69 -18.88 1.18 -30.60
C THR A 69 -20.03 1.20 -29.60
N VAL A 70 -21.16 1.80 -29.98
CA VAL A 70 -22.37 1.76 -29.14
C VAL A 70 -22.89 0.32 -29.10
N ILE A 71 -22.90 -0.28 -27.90
CA ILE A 71 -23.37 -1.64 -27.64
C ILE A 71 -24.77 -1.69 -27.03
N GLY A 72 -25.25 -0.56 -26.49
CA GLY A 72 -26.60 -0.39 -25.96
C GLY A 72 -26.97 1.09 -25.89
N SER A 73 -28.25 1.42 -26.04
CA SER A 73 -28.72 2.81 -25.98
C SER A 73 -30.17 2.91 -25.53
N LEU A 74 -30.49 4.00 -24.86
CA LEU A 74 -31.84 4.41 -24.48
C LEU A 74 -32.07 5.88 -24.82
N SER A 75 -33.32 6.24 -25.03
CA SER A 75 -33.76 7.62 -25.20
C SER A 75 -34.94 7.83 -24.27
N ASP A 76 -35.00 9.01 -23.67
CA ASP A 76 -36.07 9.35 -22.75
C ASP A 76 -36.72 10.70 -23.14
N PRO A 77 -38.06 10.81 -23.09
CA PRO A 77 -38.72 12.08 -23.35
C PRO A 77 -38.36 13.09 -22.27
N SER A 78 -37.97 14.31 -22.67
CA SER A 78 -37.72 15.39 -21.71
C SER A 78 -38.85 15.50 -20.68
N ASN A 79 -38.45 15.58 -19.42
CA ASN A 79 -39.29 15.87 -18.28
C ASN A 79 -39.08 17.34 -17.85
N PRO A 80 -39.96 18.28 -18.26
CA PRO A 80 -39.77 19.69 -17.97
C PRO A 80 -39.84 20.05 -16.49
N SER A 81 -40.35 19.13 -15.65
CA SER A 81 -40.44 19.33 -14.20
C SER A 81 -39.16 19.00 -13.44
N ALA A 82 -38.23 18.26 -14.06
CA ALA A 82 -36.90 18.00 -13.51
C ALA A 82 -35.96 19.20 -13.77
N GLN A 83 -34.88 19.30 -12.99
CA GLN A 83 -33.80 20.26 -13.27
C GLN A 83 -33.17 19.95 -14.65
N PRO A 84 -32.75 20.96 -15.44
CA PRO A 84 -32.17 20.71 -16.76
C PRO A 84 -30.96 19.79 -16.76
N PHE A 85 -30.10 19.88 -15.75
CA PHE A 85 -28.91 19.03 -15.60
C PHE A 85 -29.23 17.62 -15.06
N SER A 86 -30.48 17.34 -14.71
CA SER A 86 -30.92 16.04 -14.18
C SER A 86 -32.02 15.40 -15.03
N ASP A 87 -32.47 16.07 -16.08
CA ASP A 87 -33.44 15.58 -17.08
C ASP A 87 -32.68 14.81 -18.17
N ILE A 88 -32.66 13.49 -18.07
CA ILE A 88 -31.97 12.59 -19.01
C ILE A 88 -32.73 12.61 -20.34
N LEU A 89 -32.02 12.90 -21.44
CA LEU A 89 -32.59 12.84 -22.79
C LEU A 89 -32.18 11.56 -23.52
N SER A 90 -30.96 11.11 -23.28
CA SER A 90 -30.47 9.83 -23.79
C SER A 90 -29.37 9.27 -22.91
N ALA A 91 -29.20 7.96 -22.97
CA ALA A 91 -28.01 7.31 -22.42
C ALA A 91 -27.56 6.21 -23.36
N ARG A 92 -26.29 5.86 -23.30
CA ARG A 92 -25.72 4.77 -24.10
C ARG A 92 -24.53 4.16 -23.40
N VAL A 93 -24.26 2.91 -23.77
CA VAL A 93 -23.04 2.21 -23.41
C VAL A 93 -22.24 1.99 -24.68
N GLU A 94 -20.97 2.36 -24.63
CA GLU A 94 -20.00 2.20 -25.70
C GLU A 94 -18.89 1.25 -25.25
N GLN A 95 -18.28 0.50 -26.18
CA GLN A 95 -17.17 -0.39 -25.91
C GLN A 95 -15.99 -0.14 -26.87
N GLU A 96 -14.78 -0.25 -26.34
CA GLU A 96 -13.49 -0.25 -27.04
C GLU A 96 -12.59 -1.27 -26.35
N GLY A 97 -12.29 -2.40 -27.01
CA GLY A 97 -11.54 -3.50 -26.38
C GLY A 97 -12.22 -4.01 -25.10
N GLY A 98 -11.47 -4.09 -23.99
CA GLY A 98 -11.98 -4.40 -22.66
C GLY A 98 -12.47 -3.19 -21.87
N LEU A 99 -12.61 -1.99 -22.46
CA LEU A 99 -13.20 -0.83 -21.81
C LEU A 99 -14.67 -0.59 -22.18
N LEU A 100 -15.41 -0.07 -21.21
CA LEU A 100 -16.77 0.42 -21.33
C LEU A 100 -16.85 1.91 -21.02
N ARG A 101 -17.67 2.63 -21.80
CA ARG A 101 -18.11 4.00 -21.52
C ARG A 101 -19.59 4.04 -21.31
N PHE A 102 -20.00 4.47 -20.13
CA PHE A 102 -21.39 4.77 -19.84
C PHE A 102 -21.59 6.27 -20.00
N VAL A 103 -22.50 6.66 -20.89
CA VAL A 103 -22.73 8.06 -21.26
C VAL A 103 -24.18 8.43 -21.01
N ILE A 104 -24.40 9.56 -20.33
CA ILE A 104 -25.71 10.20 -20.18
C ILE A 104 -25.62 11.59 -20.81
N GLU A 105 -26.62 11.92 -21.62
CA GLU A 105 -26.87 13.27 -22.12
C GLU A 105 -28.13 13.81 -21.45
N VAL A 106 -28.01 14.96 -20.79
CA VAL A 106 -29.11 15.65 -20.10
C VAL A 106 -29.55 16.89 -20.89
N ARG A 107 -30.68 17.47 -20.49
CA ARG A 107 -31.30 18.61 -21.20
C ARG A 107 -30.49 19.90 -21.14
N GLY A 108 -29.74 20.13 -20.07
CA GLY A 108 -28.95 21.35 -19.85
C GLY A 108 -27.53 21.07 -19.41
N ASP A 109 -26.71 22.12 -19.35
CA ASP A 109 -25.32 21.99 -18.93
C ASP A 109 -25.21 21.52 -17.48
N ILE A 110 -24.30 20.57 -17.25
CA ILE A 110 -23.95 20.06 -15.93
C ILE A 110 -23.07 21.12 -15.24
N PRO A 111 -23.45 21.57 -14.03
CA PRO A 111 -22.72 22.63 -13.35
C PRO A 111 -21.32 22.17 -12.93
N ALA A 112 -20.32 23.04 -13.13
CA ALA A 112 -18.94 22.79 -12.70
C ALA A 112 -18.73 22.96 -11.18
N THR A 113 -19.63 23.69 -10.51
CA THR A 113 -19.62 23.89 -9.05
C THR A 113 -21.05 23.85 -8.52
N LEU A 114 -21.22 23.41 -7.28
CA LEU A 114 -22.52 23.32 -6.64
C LEU A 114 -22.68 24.41 -5.57
N PRO A 115 -23.91 24.76 -5.16
CA PRO A 115 -24.14 25.84 -4.21
C PRO A 115 -23.52 25.63 -2.83
N LEU A 116 -23.51 24.39 -2.34
CA LEU A 116 -22.92 24.00 -1.07
C LEU A 116 -21.88 22.88 -1.26
N PRO A 117 -20.85 22.77 -0.40
CA PRO A 117 -19.86 21.70 -0.48
C PRO A 117 -20.47 20.29 -0.39
N GLU A 118 -21.50 20.13 0.44
CA GLU A 118 -22.24 18.87 0.63
C GLU A 118 -23.24 18.55 -0.50
N ASP A 119 -23.48 19.48 -1.42
CA ASP A 119 -24.34 19.21 -2.55
C ASP A 119 -23.70 18.19 -3.49
N SER A 120 -24.55 17.42 -4.16
CA SER A 120 -24.12 16.40 -5.11
C SER A 120 -25.13 16.14 -6.21
N ILE A 121 -24.64 15.75 -7.38
CA ILE A 121 -25.43 15.19 -8.47
C ILE A 121 -24.84 13.83 -8.81
N THR A 122 -25.63 12.78 -8.65
CA THR A 122 -25.25 11.40 -8.95
C THR A 122 -25.97 10.92 -10.19
N TYR A 123 -25.20 10.52 -11.19
CA TYR A 123 -25.67 9.85 -12.40
C TYR A 123 -25.38 8.36 -12.24
N LEU A 124 -26.41 7.53 -12.33
CA LEU A 124 -26.35 6.14 -11.93
C LEU A 124 -26.82 5.25 -13.08
N TRP A 125 -26.04 4.23 -13.40
CA TRP A 125 -26.42 3.13 -14.28
C TRP A 125 -26.54 1.86 -13.43
N PHE A 126 -27.70 1.24 -13.50
CA PHE A 126 -28.00 -0.04 -12.85
C PHE A 126 -27.74 -1.15 -13.87
N VAL A 127 -26.82 -2.05 -13.57
CA VAL A 127 -26.34 -3.09 -14.48
C VAL A 127 -26.66 -4.47 -13.91
N ASP A 128 -27.49 -5.22 -14.64
CA ASP A 128 -27.84 -6.62 -14.39
C ASP A 128 -27.02 -7.49 -15.35
N ALA A 129 -25.89 -7.99 -14.83
CA ALA A 129 -24.84 -8.61 -15.63
C ALA A 129 -25.08 -10.11 -15.83
N ASP A 130 -25.80 -10.78 -14.92
CA ASP A 130 -26.25 -12.16 -15.10
C ASP A 130 -27.62 -12.28 -15.79
N ARG A 131 -28.30 -11.14 -16.01
CA ARG A 131 -29.63 -11.01 -16.61
C ARG A 131 -30.71 -11.76 -15.86
N ASN A 132 -30.53 -11.83 -14.55
CA ASN A 132 -31.48 -12.40 -13.63
C ASN A 132 -32.04 -11.29 -12.77
N GLY A 133 -33.21 -10.77 -13.16
CA GLY A 133 -33.90 -9.73 -12.38
C GLY A 133 -34.26 -10.08 -10.93
N SER A 134 -33.92 -11.27 -10.42
CA SER A 134 -34.07 -11.68 -9.02
C SER A 134 -32.77 -11.66 -8.19
N THR A 135 -31.61 -11.49 -8.81
CA THR A 135 -30.32 -11.26 -8.15
C THR A 135 -30.07 -9.76 -7.99
N GLY A 136 -29.02 -9.40 -7.25
CA GLY A 136 -28.64 -7.99 -7.08
C GLY A 136 -29.65 -7.10 -6.32
N GLN A 137 -29.45 -5.79 -6.44
CA GLN A 137 -30.37 -4.77 -5.91
C GLN A 137 -31.57 -4.60 -6.84
N GLN A 138 -32.77 -4.62 -6.27
CA GLN A 138 -34.02 -4.64 -7.03
C GLN A 138 -34.45 -3.24 -7.50
N HIS A 139 -34.63 -3.09 -8.81
CA HIS A 139 -35.09 -1.87 -9.51
C HIS A 139 -36.25 -2.21 -10.46
N GLY A 140 -37.39 -2.60 -9.87
CA GLY A 140 -38.56 -3.08 -10.61
C GLY A 140 -38.39 -4.51 -11.11
N THR A 141 -38.14 -4.71 -12.41
CA THR A 141 -37.86 -6.03 -13.01
C THR A 141 -36.37 -6.24 -13.30
N LEU A 142 -35.53 -5.26 -13.00
CA LEU A 142 -34.08 -5.34 -13.16
C LEU A 142 -33.45 -5.60 -11.79
N GLY A 143 -32.58 -6.58 -11.72
CA GLY A 143 -31.81 -6.94 -10.53
C GLY A 143 -30.37 -6.52 -10.74
N SER A 144 -29.99 -5.32 -10.30
CA SER A 144 -28.65 -4.81 -10.61
C SER A 144 -27.60 -5.55 -9.80
N ASP A 145 -26.69 -6.23 -10.47
CA ASP A 145 -25.48 -6.78 -9.85
C ASP A 145 -24.47 -5.66 -9.56
N PHE A 146 -24.47 -4.60 -10.37
CA PHE A 146 -23.56 -3.47 -10.24
C PHE A 146 -24.29 -2.14 -10.39
N ASN A 147 -23.85 -1.14 -9.62
CA ASN A 147 -24.20 0.25 -9.83
C ASN A 147 -22.97 1.01 -10.33
N VAL A 148 -22.96 1.40 -11.61
CA VAL A 148 -21.93 2.29 -12.14
C VAL A 148 -22.38 3.72 -11.84
N ARG A 149 -21.59 4.50 -11.11
CA ARG A 149 -21.98 5.83 -10.64
C ARG A 149 -20.95 6.89 -11.00
N ALA A 150 -21.43 8.04 -11.46
CA ALA A 150 -20.63 9.24 -11.64
C ALA A 150 -21.22 10.37 -10.77
N VAL A 151 -20.41 10.91 -9.86
CA VAL A 151 -20.84 11.92 -8.88
C VAL A 151 -20.15 13.25 -9.17
N VAL A 152 -20.94 14.31 -9.23
CA VAL A 152 -20.50 15.70 -9.26
C VAL A 152 -20.71 16.28 -7.87
N SER A 153 -19.63 16.60 -7.16
CA SER A 153 -19.67 17.19 -5.82
C SER A 153 -18.33 17.89 -5.54
N GLU A 154 -18.34 18.90 -4.67
CA GLU A 154 -17.09 19.55 -4.23
C GLU A 154 -16.31 18.68 -3.24
N LEU A 155 -17.00 17.86 -2.46
CA LEU A 155 -16.39 16.99 -1.44
C LEU A 155 -16.16 15.55 -1.92
N TYR A 156 -17.07 15.02 -2.75
CA TYR A 156 -17.11 13.58 -3.08
C TYR A 156 -17.25 13.32 -4.59
N GLY A 157 -16.72 14.20 -5.43
CA GLY A 157 -16.78 14.03 -6.89
C GLY A 157 -15.91 12.86 -7.37
N GLY A 158 -16.44 12.01 -8.27
CA GLY A 158 -15.69 10.85 -8.77
C GLY A 158 -16.56 9.82 -9.49
N GLY A 159 -15.97 8.68 -9.85
CA GLY A 159 -16.65 7.56 -10.50
C GLY A 159 -16.35 6.24 -9.83
N TRP A 160 -17.36 5.36 -9.71
CA TRP A 160 -17.23 4.06 -9.06
C TRP A 160 -18.14 3.01 -9.71
N VAL A 161 -17.80 1.74 -9.50
CA VAL A 161 -18.64 0.57 -9.75
C VAL A 161 -18.89 -0.10 -8.41
N ASP A 162 -20.11 0.03 -7.89
CA ASP A 162 -20.50 -0.60 -6.64
C ASP A 162 -21.02 -2.02 -6.91
N VAL A 163 -20.51 -3.01 -6.19
CA VAL A 163 -21.02 -4.39 -6.23
C VAL A 163 -22.28 -4.48 -5.36
N THR A 164 -23.40 -4.84 -5.97
CA THR A 164 -24.71 -4.98 -5.31
C THR A 164 -25.29 -6.39 -5.43
N GLY A 165 -24.70 -7.23 -6.28
CA GLY A 165 -25.00 -8.65 -6.44
C GLY A 165 -23.90 -9.57 -5.93
N GLY A 166 -23.92 -10.83 -6.39
CA GLY A 166 -22.95 -11.87 -6.00
C GLY A 166 -21.81 -12.08 -6.99
N LEU A 167 -21.74 -11.27 -8.05
CA LEU A 167 -20.72 -11.35 -9.09
C LEU A 167 -19.43 -10.60 -8.66
N PRO A 168 -18.25 -11.10 -9.03
CA PRO A 168 -16.99 -10.41 -8.78
C PRO A 168 -16.86 -9.15 -9.66
N GLY A 169 -16.20 -8.11 -9.17
CA GLY A 169 -15.98 -6.86 -9.90
C GLY A 169 -15.87 -5.65 -8.96
N GLY A 170 -16.24 -4.47 -9.46
CA GLY A 170 -16.22 -3.21 -8.71
C GLY A 170 -15.00 -2.32 -8.96
N GLY A 171 -14.87 -1.26 -8.17
CA GLY A 171 -13.71 -0.35 -8.16
C GLY A 171 -13.98 1.05 -8.71
N GLY A 172 -12.91 1.81 -8.93
CA GLY A 172 -12.99 3.19 -9.43
C GLY A 172 -13.32 3.31 -10.92
N GLY A 173 -13.77 4.50 -11.34
CA GLY A 173 -14.02 4.83 -12.74
C GLY A 173 -13.57 6.24 -13.12
N THR A 174 -13.44 6.49 -14.43
CA THR A 174 -13.03 7.78 -14.98
C THR A 174 -14.20 8.66 -15.36
N VAL A 175 -14.50 9.71 -14.59
CA VAL A 175 -15.57 10.66 -14.95
C VAL A 175 -15.06 11.79 -15.82
N THR A 176 -15.81 12.12 -16.87
CA THR A 176 -15.62 13.32 -17.69
C THR A 176 -16.95 14.02 -17.89
N ILE A 177 -16.96 15.34 -17.73
CA ILE A 177 -18.13 16.20 -17.93
C ILE A 177 -17.82 17.16 -19.06
N ALA A 178 -18.70 17.21 -20.06
CA ALA A 178 -18.58 18.11 -21.21
C ALA A 178 -19.95 18.70 -21.55
N GLY A 179 -20.23 19.90 -21.01
CA GLY A 179 -21.51 20.57 -21.20
C GLY A 179 -22.66 19.75 -20.61
N SER A 180 -23.58 19.29 -21.46
CA SER A 180 -24.74 18.48 -21.09
C SER A 180 -24.47 16.97 -21.05
N GLN A 181 -23.22 16.54 -21.19
CA GLN A 181 -22.84 15.13 -21.21
C GLN A 181 -21.97 14.77 -20.02
N ILE A 182 -22.31 13.65 -19.37
CA ILE A 182 -21.44 12.98 -18.40
C ILE A 182 -21.08 11.60 -18.92
N THR A 183 -19.81 11.24 -18.77
CA THR A 183 -19.25 9.95 -19.17
C THR A 183 -18.52 9.34 -18.00
N ILE A 184 -18.67 8.03 -17.80
CA ILE A 184 -17.80 7.23 -16.93
C ILE A 184 -17.12 6.08 -17.70
N SER A 185 -15.79 6.14 -17.67
CA SER A 185 -14.77 5.15 -18.04
C SER A 185 -14.63 3.95 -17.09
N ILE A 186 -14.97 2.71 -17.45
CA ILE A 186 -14.66 1.52 -16.61
C ILE A 186 -14.13 0.35 -17.46
N GLY A 187 -13.49 -0.62 -16.83
CA GLY A 187 -13.18 -1.93 -17.41
C GLY A 187 -14.40 -2.83 -17.52
N LEU A 188 -14.47 -3.63 -18.57
CA LEU A 188 -15.47 -4.68 -18.77
C LEU A 188 -15.38 -5.73 -17.64
N GLY A 189 -14.17 -6.04 -17.16
CA GLY A 189 -13.95 -6.90 -16.00
C GLY A 189 -14.56 -6.38 -14.70
N GLN A 190 -14.72 -5.05 -14.55
CA GLN A 190 -15.32 -4.46 -13.34
C GLN A 190 -16.81 -4.76 -13.19
N ILE A 191 -17.47 -5.27 -14.24
CA ILE A 191 -18.85 -5.77 -14.20
C ILE A 191 -18.95 -7.27 -14.48
N ALA A 192 -17.89 -8.04 -14.17
CA ALA A 192 -17.77 -9.49 -14.41
C ALA A 192 -17.67 -9.92 -15.88
N ALA A 193 -17.31 -9.01 -16.78
CA ALA A 193 -17.13 -9.25 -18.22
C ALA A 193 -18.24 -10.06 -18.91
N PRO A 194 -19.53 -9.67 -18.77
CA PRO A 194 -20.64 -10.43 -19.32
C PRO A 194 -20.67 -10.32 -20.86
N PRO A 195 -21.15 -11.35 -21.57
CA PRO A 195 -21.34 -11.31 -23.02
C PRO A 195 -22.48 -10.36 -23.45
N ASP A 196 -23.45 -10.14 -22.56
CA ASP A 196 -24.50 -9.14 -22.68
C ASP A 196 -25.07 -8.82 -21.29
N PHE A 197 -25.67 -7.65 -21.11
CA PHE A 197 -26.25 -7.24 -19.83
C PHE A 197 -27.45 -6.31 -20.02
N ASP A 198 -28.42 -6.42 -19.12
CA ASP A 198 -29.57 -5.51 -19.05
C ASP A 198 -29.19 -4.31 -18.17
N TRP A 199 -29.57 -3.10 -18.58
CA TRP A 199 -29.24 -1.90 -17.83
C TRP A 199 -30.31 -0.82 -17.96
N ARG A 200 -30.34 0.10 -16.99
CA ARG A 200 -31.09 1.35 -17.06
C ARG A 200 -30.35 2.44 -16.30
N CYS A 201 -30.80 3.68 -16.35
CA CYS A 201 -30.17 4.76 -15.60
C CYS A 201 -31.17 5.65 -14.85
N SER A 202 -30.63 6.43 -13.92
CA SER A 202 -31.34 7.45 -13.15
C SER A 202 -30.37 8.56 -12.72
N THR A 203 -30.94 9.67 -12.27
CA THR A 203 -30.22 10.80 -11.69
C THR A 203 -30.77 11.12 -10.31
N PHE A 204 -29.88 11.38 -9.36
CA PHE A 204 -30.21 11.78 -8.00
C PHE A 204 -29.44 13.04 -7.66
N GLU A 205 -30.07 13.99 -6.97
CA GLU A 205 -29.43 15.25 -6.63
C GLU A 205 -29.71 15.63 -5.18
N THR A 206 -28.76 16.29 -4.54
CA THR A 206 -28.99 17.04 -3.31
C THR A 206 -28.46 18.45 -3.58
N ILE A 207 -29.36 19.42 -3.63
CA ILE A 207 -29.04 20.82 -3.93
C ILE A 207 -29.59 21.71 -2.83
N ASN A 208 -28.72 22.54 -2.23
CA ASN A 208 -28.99 23.26 -1.00
C ASN A 208 -29.51 22.35 0.13
N GLY A 209 -28.96 21.13 0.23
CA GLY A 209 -29.40 20.12 1.21
C GLY A 209 -30.81 19.55 0.98
N VAL A 210 -31.44 19.82 -0.18
CA VAL A 210 -32.76 19.28 -0.54
C VAL A 210 -32.58 18.13 -1.54
N PRO A 211 -32.99 16.90 -1.18
CA PRO A 211 -32.96 15.78 -2.12
C PRO A 211 -33.95 15.98 -3.27
N GLY A 212 -33.50 15.70 -4.48
CA GLY A 212 -34.27 15.64 -5.71
C GLY A 212 -34.03 14.32 -6.42
N ILE A 213 -35.03 13.88 -7.19
CA ILE A 213 -34.90 12.76 -8.11
C ILE A 213 -34.97 13.34 -9.51
N GLY A 214 -33.89 13.22 -10.25
CA GLY A 214 -33.84 13.59 -11.64
C GLY A 214 -34.70 12.65 -12.48
N ASN A 215 -35.23 13.17 -13.58
CA ASN A 215 -36.11 12.48 -14.51
C ASN A 215 -37.46 11.92 -13.99
N GLY A 216 -37.75 12.03 -12.69
CA GLY A 216 -39.00 11.51 -12.11
C GLY A 216 -39.01 9.99 -11.88
N GLY A 217 -37.84 9.34 -11.99
CA GLY A 217 -37.66 7.90 -11.79
C GLY A 217 -36.58 7.32 -12.71
N GLU A 218 -36.47 6.01 -12.70
CA GLU A 218 -35.56 5.25 -13.55
C GLU A 218 -36.06 5.18 -15.00
N THR A 219 -35.15 5.13 -15.97
CA THR A 219 -35.48 4.94 -17.40
C THR A 219 -35.98 3.52 -17.72
N GLU A 220 -36.40 3.28 -18.95
CA GLU A 220 -36.62 1.91 -19.46
C GLU A 220 -35.32 1.07 -19.41
N ILE A 221 -35.48 -0.26 -19.44
CA ILE A 221 -34.36 -1.20 -19.57
C ILE A 221 -33.90 -1.26 -21.02
N ALA A 222 -32.60 -1.10 -21.23
CA ALA A 222 -31.91 -1.39 -22.48
C ALA A 222 -31.03 -2.64 -22.33
N LEU A 223 -30.79 -3.31 -23.45
CA LEU A 223 -29.80 -4.39 -23.56
C LEU A 223 -28.50 -3.81 -24.11
N ALA A 224 -27.37 -4.19 -23.52
CA ALA A 224 -26.04 -4.01 -24.08
C ALA A 224 -25.47 -5.38 -24.49
N VAL A 225 -24.95 -5.51 -25.72
CA VAL A 225 -24.30 -6.74 -26.20
C VAL A 225 -22.82 -6.49 -26.38
N THR A 226 -21.98 -7.14 -25.58
CA THR A 226 -20.55 -6.86 -25.58
C THR A 226 -19.87 -7.45 -26.81
N LEU A 227 -18.83 -6.76 -27.26
CA LEU A 227 -17.94 -7.22 -28.29
C LEU A 227 -16.88 -8.14 -27.68
N PRO A 228 -16.28 -9.05 -28.46
CA PRO A 228 -15.16 -9.85 -28.00
C PRO A 228 -14.05 -8.97 -27.42
N ALA A 229 -13.64 -9.29 -26.20
CA ALA A 229 -12.57 -8.60 -25.48
C ALA A 229 -11.44 -9.61 -25.16
N PRO A 230 -10.21 -9.13 -24.94
CA PRO A 230 -9.16 -9.97 -24.35
C PRO A 230 -9.56 -10.43 -22.94
N PRO A 231 -8.88 -11.43 -22.35
CA PRO A 231 -9.10 -11.81 -20.95
C PRO A 231 -9.00 -10.58 -20.04
N ALA A 232 -9.86 -10.49 -19.02
CA ALA A 232 -9.81 -9.33 -18.12
C ALA A 232 -8.47 -9.31 -17.35
N PRO A 233 -7.80 -8.15 -17.23
CA PRO A 233 -6.70 -8.00 -16.31
C PRO A 233 -7.16 -8.33 -14.89
N ALA A 234 -6.40 -9.16 -14.18
CA ALA A 234 -6.58 -9.38 -12.74
C ALA A 234 -5.57 -8.57 -11.94
N GLU A 235 -4.35 -8.43 -12.47
CA GLU A 235 -3.27 -7.67 -11.85
C GLU A 235 -2.46 -6.93 -12.92
N VAL A 236 -1.97 -5.74 -12.57
CA VAL A 236 -1.21 -4.88 -13.46
C VAL A 236 0.02 -4.36 -12.71
N HIS A 237 1.19 -4.39 -13.34
CA HIS A 237 2.42 -3.80 -12.79
C HIS A 237 2.92 -2.66 -13.67
N ALA A 238 3.36 -1.58 -13.04
CA ALA A 238 4.10 -0.49 -13.66
C ALA A 238 5.60 -0.82 -13.71
N LEU A 239 6.17 -0.84 -14.91
CA LEU A 239 7.59 -1.15 -15.14
C LEU A 239 8.31 -0.03 -15.87
N PRO A 240 9.61 0.22 -15.56
CA PRO A 240 10.36 -0.36 -14.44
C PRO A 240 9.87 0.20 -13.08
N PRO A 241 10.10 -0.48 -11.95
CA PRO A 241 9.68 0.02 -10.63
C PRO A 241 10.49 1.25 -10.16
N LEU A 242 11.70 1.45 -10.71
CA LEU A 242 12.50 2.66 -10.54
C LEU A 242 13.09 3.08 -11.88
N MET A 243 13.02 4.37 -12.18
CA MET A 243 13.57 4.97 -13.38
C MET A 243 14.58 6.05 -13.00
N MET A 244 15.85 5.81 -13.32
CA MET A 244 16.96 6.77 -13.12
C MET A 244 17.04 7.71 -14.32
N LEU A 245 16.82 9.01 -14.11
CA LEU A 245 16.87 10.04 -15.16
C LEU A 245 17.66 11.26 -14.69
N SER A 246 18.11 12.10 -15.63
CA SER A 246 18.84 13.33 -15.30
C SER A 246 18.64 14.40 -16.36
N PRO A 247 18.43 15.68 -15.98
CA PRO A 247 18.48 16.81 -16.92
C PRO A 247 19.84 16.93 -17.65
N ALA A 248 20.91 16.37 -17.09
CA ALA A 248 22.25 16.35 -17.68
C ALA A 248 22.59 15.04 -18.42
N GLY A 249 21.67 14.06 -18.43
CA GLY A 249 21.84 12.71 -18.98
C GLY A 249 20.63 12.27 -19.80
N PRO A 250 20.16 11.01 -19.64
CA PRO A 250 18.87 10.58 -20.17
C PRO A 250 17.74 11.40 -19.54
N THR A 251 17.12 12.27 -20.34
CA THR A 251 16.01 13.12 -19.88
C THR A 251 14.65 12.43 -19.99
N THR A 252 14.59 11.26 -20.62
CA THR A 252 13.36 10.50 -20.80
C THR A 252 13.58 9.01 -20.60
N GLY A 253 12.54 8.32 -20.14
CA GLY A 253 12.49 6.86 -20.08
C GLY A 253 11.10 6.35 -20.41
N GLN A 254 10.97 5.05 -20.67
CA GLN A 254 9.72 4.45 -21.08
C GLN A 254 9.13 3.63 -19.94
N MET A 255 7.91 3.96 -19.57
CA MET A 255 7.07 3.16 -18.68
C MET A 255 6.23 2.19 -19.51
N THR A 256 6.11 0.95 -19.04
CA THR A 256 5.34 -0.13 -19.66
C THR A 256 4.51 -0.86 -18.61
N ALA A 257 3.55 -1.66 -19.05
CA ALA A 257 2.75 -2.52 -18.17
C ALA A 257 3.23 -3.98 -18.24
N GLU A 258 3.17 -4.68 -17.11
CA GLU A 258 2.95 -6.13 -17.08
C GLU A 258 1.48 -6.37 -16.73
N ILE A 259 0.80 -7.26 -17.45
CA ILE A 259 -0.63 -7.54 -17.25
C ILE A 259 -0.80 -9.03 -17.02
N LEU A 260 -1.41 -9.41 -15.91
CA LEU A 260 -1.65 -10.79 -15.53
C LEU A 260 -3.15 -11.11 -15.51
N ASP A 261 -3.51 -12.33 -15.92
CA ASP A 261 -4.86 -12.86 -15.73
C ASP A 261 -5.08 -13.40 -14.31
N GLU A 262 -6.29 -13.89 -14.01
CA GLU A 262 -6.66 -14.44 -12.70
C GLU A 262 -5.83 -15.68 -12.28
N PHE A 263 -5.09 -16.28 -13.22
CA PHE A 263 -4.21 -17.42 -12.99
C PHE A 263 -2.73 -17.02 -12.92
N GLY A 264 -2.41 -15.72 -13.04
CA GLY A 264 -1.05 -15.21 -13.05
C GLY A 264 -0.32 -15.39 -14.39
N HIS A 265 -1.02 -15.64 -15.49
CA HIS A 265 -0.38 -15.71 -16.80
C HIS A 265 -0.18 -14.32 -17.40
N LEU A 266 1.00 -14.10 -17.98
CA LEU A 266 1.32 -12.88 -18.71
C LEU A 266 0.46 -12.72 -19.97
N LEU A 267 -0.21 -11.57 -20.06
CA LEU A 267 -1.01 -11.14 -21.20
C LEU A 267 -0.21 -10.16 -22.07
N ALA A 268 -0.46 -10.16 -23.38
CA ALA A 268 0.16 -9.19 -24.29
C ALA A 268 -0.48 -7.81 -24.09
N ASN A 269 0.30 -6.72 -24.12
CA ASN A 269 -0.23 -5.38 -23.85
C ASN A 269 -1.08 -4.77 -24.99
N ASP A 270 -0.74 -5.07 -26.26
CA ASP A 270 -1.38 -4.45 -27.44
C ASP A 270 -2.92 -4.45 -27.46
N PRO A 271 -3.63 -5.50 -26.96
CA PRO A 271 -5.09 -5.53 -26.92
C PRO A 271 -5.74 -4.68 -25.81
N TYR A 272 -4.96 -4.15 -24.87
CA TYR A 272 -5.46 -3.43 -23.69
C TYR A 272 -5.25 -1.93 -23.84
N HIS A 273 -6.17 -1.16 -23.28
CA HIS A 273 -6.02 0.28 -23.17
C HIS A 273 -5.20 0.65 -21.94
N LEU A 274 -3.97 1.09 -22.18
CA LEU A 274 -3.09 1.60 -21.13
C LEU A 274 -3.36 3.07 -20.85
N GLN A 275 -3.49 3.40 -19.57
CA GLN A 275 -3.59 4.76 -19.05
C GLN A 275 -2.43 4.99 -18.11
N PHE A 276 -1.68 6.07 -18.32
CA PHE A 276 -0.54 6.43 -17.49
C PHE A 276 -0.90 7.65 -16.63
N PHE A 277 -0.47 7.62 -15.37
CA PHE A 277 -0.75 8.64 -14.38
C PHE A 277 0.56 9.13 -13.77
N GLY A 278 0.72 10.45 -13.72
CA GLY A 278 1.85 11.11 -13.08
C GLY A 278 1.40 12.00 -11.92
N PRO A 279 2.36 12.62 -11.21
CA PRO A 279 2.06 13.54 -10.12
C PRO A 279 1.30 14.77 -10.63
N SER A 280 0.52 15.40 -9.73
CA SER A 280 -0.15 16.67 -10.01
C SER A 280 0.83 17.82 -10.22
N ASP A 281 1.95 17.81 -9.48
CA ASP A 281 3.06 18.72 -9.75
C ASP A 281 4.04 18.05 -10.72
N THR A 282 4.13 18.62 -11.92
CA THR A 282 5.04 18.14 -12.97
C THR A 282 6.36 18.90 -12.99
N SER A 283 6.71 19.63 -11.93
CA SER A 283 7.95 20.42 -11.84
C SER A 283 9.22 19.56 -11.95
N VAL A 284 9.17 18.33 -11.43
CA VAL A 284 10.29 17.37 -11.51
C VAL A 284 10.14 16.43 -12.70
N ALA A 285 9.00 15.77 -12.88
CA ALA A 285 8.78 14.85 -14.00
C ALA A 285 7.31 14.77 -14.43
N SER A 286 7.07 14.33 -15.67
CA SER A 286 5.74 14.05 -16.22
C SER A 286 5.74 12.76 -17.04
N VAL A 287 4.59 12.10 -17.17
CA VAL A 287 4.37 10.99 -18.11
C VAL A 287 3.32 11.36 -19.15
N ASP A 288 3.59 11.02 -20.42
CA ASP A 288 2.61 11.19 -21.49
C ASP A 288 1.71 9.96 -21.67
N GLY A 289 0.70 10.07 -22.53
CA GLY A 289 -0.23 8.97 -22.76
C GLY A 289 0.40 7.70 -23.36
N ASN A 290 1.60 7.78 -23.93
CA ASN A 290 2.31 6.61 -24.43
C ASN A 290 3.27 6.01 -23.38
N GLY A 291 3.24 6.51 -22.14
CA GLY A 291 4.14 6.07 -21.08
C GLY A 291 5.54 6.68 -21.18
N LEU A 292 5.76 7.71 -22.02
CA LEU A 292 7.05 8.39 -22.07
C LEU A 292 7.18 9.32 -20.87
N VAL A 293 8.05 8.95 -19.94
CA VAL A 293 8.43 9.76 -18.79
C VAL A 293 9.47 10.78 -19.22
N THR A 294 9.30 12.04 -18.83
CA THR A 294 10.24 13.14 -19.10
C THR A 294 10.54 13.89 -17.81
N VAL A 295 11.82 14.08 -17.49
CA VAL A 295 12.26 14.94 -16.37
C VAL A 295 12.43 16.38 -16.80
N HIS A 296 12.02 17.30 -15.92
CA HIS A 296 12.07 18.76 -16.09
C HIS A 296 12.98 19.43 -15.07
N GLY A 297 13.23 18.76 -13.94
CA GLY A 297 14.05 19.25 -12.83
C GLY A 297 14.50 18.12 -11.94
N VAL A 298 15.08 18.46 -10.79
CA VAL A 298 15.48 17.53 -9.72
C VAL A 298 14.64 17.81 -8.48
N PRO A 299 14.33 16.80 -7.65
CA PRO A 299 13.72 17.00 -6.33
C PRO A 299 14.53 18.00 -5.50
N VAL A 300 13.85 18.89 -4.77
CA VAL A 300 14.49 19.78 -3.78
C VAL A 300 14.32 19.22 -2.38
N GLU A 301 13.16 18.64 -2.11
CA GLU A 301 12.83 17.96 -0.87
C GLU A 301 12.56 16.47 -1.14
N PHE A 302 12.55 15.67 -0.08
CA PHE A 302 12.26 14.24 -0.15
C PHE A 302 10.94 13.94 -0.90
N ASP A 303 9.90 14.70 -0.58
CA ASP A 303 8.54 14.55 -1.10
C ASP A 303 8.38 14.99 -2.57
N ASP A 304 9.37 15.67 -3.13
CA ASP A 304 9.36 16.06 -4.55
C ASP A 304 9.66 14.88 -5.48
N THR A 305 10.05 13.71 -4.95
CA THR A 305 10.37 12.53 -5.76
C THR A 305 9.10 11.97 -6.41
N PRO A 306 8.97 12.00 -7.76
CA PRO A 306 7.73 11.60 -8.43
C PRO A 306 7.46 10.10 -8.39
N TYR A 307 6.19 9.76 -8.20
CA TYR A 307 5.64 8.42 -8.42
C TYR A 307 4.69 8.44 -9.61
N MET A 308 4.77 7.41 -10.44
CA MET A 308 3.91 7.25 -11.62
C MET A 308 3.25 5.88 -11.57
N THR A 309 1.97 5.82 -11.90
CA THR A 309 1.19 4.57 -11.95
C THR A 309 0.56 4.40 -13.31
N LEU A 310 0.03 3.21 -13.59
CA LEU A 310 -0.76 2.99 -14.80
C LEU A 310 -2.00 2.15 -14.50
N ALA A 311 -2.88 2.06 -15.48
CA ALA A 311 -3.97 1.11 -15.48
C ALA A 311 -4.08 0.45 -16.85
N ALA A 312 -4.48 -0.83 -16.86
CA ALA A 312 -4.86 -1.55 -18.08
C ALA A 312 -6.34 -1.87 -18.00
N ASP A 313 -7.13 -1.39 -18.97
CA ASP A 313 -8.59 -1.55 -19.01
C ASP A 313 -9.27 -1.22 -17.67
N GLY A 314 -8.80 -0.18 -16.97
CA GLY A 314 -9.37 0.28 -15.69
C GLY A 314 -8.84 -0.43 -14.45
N VAL A 315 -8.06 -1.50 -14.58
CA VAL A 315 -7.36 -2.14 -13.45
C VAL A 315 -6.08 -1.39 -13.18
N ALA A 316 -6.01 -0.73 -12.01
CA ALA A 316 -4.84 0.05 -11.59
C ALA A 316 -3.66 -0.86 -11.24
N SER A 317 -2.44 -0.34 -11.45
CA SER A 317 -1.23 -1.06 -11.09
C SER A 317 -1.10 -1.21 -9.57
N VAL A 318 -0.65 -2.38 -9.11
CA VAL A 318 -0.41 -2.66 -7.67
C VAL A 318 0.87 -2.02 -7.13
N ASN A 319 1.68 -1.45 -8.03
CA ASN A 319 2.90 -0.71 -7.75
C ASN A 319 2.95 0.60 -8.54
N ALA A 320 3.96 1.40 -8.24
CA ALA A 320 4.34 2.59 -8.97
C ALA A 320 5.74 2.45 -9.60
N THR A 321 6.02 3.28 -10.60
CA THR A 321 7.36 3.63 -11.05
C THR A 321 7.82 4.87 -10.29
N VAL A 322 8.87 4.73 -9.49
CA VAL A 322 9.57 5.88 -8.88
C VAL A 322 10.46 6.52 -9.94
N VAL A 323 10.35 7.84 -10.14
CA VAL A 323 11.23 8.57 -11.07
C VAL A 323 12.30 9.31 -10.29
N ARG A 324 13.47 8.72 -10.18
CA ARG A 324 14.61 9.36 -9.53
C ARG A 324 15.30 10.27 -10.54
N SER A 325 15.15 11.58 -10.36
CA SER A 325 15.88 12.58 -11.13
C SER A 325 17.07 13.15 -10.37
N THR A 326 18.27 13.01 -10.92
CA THR A 326 19.52 13.48 -10.31
C THR A 326 20.16 14.60 -11.12
N ALA A 327 20.94 15.46 -10.46
CA ALA A 327 21.57 16.60 -11.12
C ALA A 327 22.61 16.15 -12.16
N THR A 328 23.22 14.99 -11.93
CA THR A 328 24.17 14.36 -12.84
C THR A 328 23.70 12.97 -13.27
N ASP A 329 24.14 12.51 -14.44
CA ASP A 329 23.97 11.11 -14.84
C ASP A 329 24.92 10.24 -14.01
N LEU A 330 24.36 9.49 -13.06
CA LEU A 330 25.13 8.61 -12.19
C LEU A 330 25.61 7.33 -12.90
N GLY A 331 25.09 7.03 -14.10
CA GLY A 331 25.47 5.84 -14.85
C GLY A 331 25.14 4.52 -14.14
N VAL A 332 24.05 4.50 -13.37
CA VAL A 332 23.60 3.34 -12.60
C VAL A 332 22.53 2.60 -13.39
N ASP A 333 22.84 1.36 -13.77
CA ASP A 333 21.91 0.45 -14.44
C ASP A 333 21.40 -0.59 -13.44
N HIS A 334 20.09 -0.62 -13.24
CA HIS A 334 19.42 -1.57 -12.37
C HIS A 334 19.03 -2.86 -13.12
N ARG A 335 18.94 -3.96 -12.38
CA ARG A 335 18.37 -5.21 -12.86
C ARG A 335 17.52 -5.86 -11.78
N GLU A 336 16.64 -6.75 -12.21
CA GLU A 336 15.73 -7.46 -11.34
C GLU A 336 16.35 -8.75 -10.76
N TYR A 337 16.05 -9.02 -9.50
CA TYR A 337 16.34 -10.25 -8.78
C TYR A 337 15.01 -10.77 -8.18
N PRO A 338 14.29 -11.61 -8.93
CA PRO A 338 12.91 -11.97 -8.59
C PRO A 338 12.81 -13.13 -7.60
N SER A 339 11.68 -13.16 -6.90
CA SER A 339 11.14 -14.25 -6.09
C SER A 339 9.61 -14.33 -6.33
N ASP A 340 8.91 -15.20 -5.61
CA ASP A 340 7.47 -15.43 -5.80
C ASP A 340 6.63 -14.17 -5.52
N HIS A 341 6.82 -13.51 -4.38
CA HIS A 341 6.00 -12.35 -3.96
C HIS A 341 6.74 -11.03 -4.02
N ILE A 342 8.07 -11.07 -4.09
CA ILE A 342 8.92 -9.88 -4.04
C ILE A 342 10.02 -9.92 -5.11
N SER A 343 10.41 -8.75 -5.61
CA SER A 343 11.54 -8.57 -6.52
C SER A 343 12.44 -7.43 -6.05
N PHE A 344 13.75 -7.67 -5.99
CA PHE A 344 14.70 -6.58 -5.84
C PHE A 344 15.06 -5.99 -7.20
N TYR A 345 15.08 -4.67 -7.30
CA TYR A 345 15.53 -3.93 -8.48
C TYR A 345 16.72 -3.05 -8.08
N LEU A 346 17.94 -3.51 -8.37
CA LEU A 346 19.19 -2.90 -7.89
C LEU A 346 20.32 -3.08 -8.92
N PRO A 347 21.36 -2.22 -8.90
CA PRO A 347 22.49 -2.37 -9.80
C PRO A 347 23.38 -3.55 -9.41
N GLU A 348 24.00 -4.22 -10.39
CA GLU A 348 24.97 -5.29 -10.12
C GLU A 348 26.16 -4.78 -9.28
N SER A 349 26.60 -3.56 -9.56
CA SER A 349 27.64 -2.88 -8.80
C SER A 349 27.42 -1.37 -8.77
N ILE A 350 27.85 -0.73 -7.70
CA ILE A 350 27.80 0.72 -7.53
C ILE A 350 29.06 1.17 -6.77
N GLU A 351 29.74 2.21 -7.27
CA GLU A 351 30.95 2.78 -6.65
C GLU A 351 32.05 1.74 -6.28
N GLY A 352 32.17 0.70 -7.09
CA GLY A 352 33.14 -0.40 -6.87
C GLY A 352 32.70 -1.44 -5.83
N VAL A 353 31.49 -1.32 -5.28
CA VAL A 353 30.85 -2.35 -4.46
C VAL A 353 30.10 -3.32 -5.36
N ASN A 354 30.38 -4.62 -5.24
CA ASN A 354 29.65 -5.66 -5.96
C ASN A 354 28.41 -6.06 -5.17
N LEU A 355 27.26 -5.50 -5.54
CA LEU A 355 25.99 -5.80 -4.86
C LEU A 355 25.45 -7.16 -5.25
N ASP A 356 25.68 -7.65 -6.47
CA ASP A 356 25.29 -9.00 -6.87
C ASP A 356 25.91 -10.06 -5.96
N GLN A 357 27.21 -9.93 -5.67
CA GLN A 357 27.91 -10.85 -4.78
C GLN A 357 27.33 -10.83 -3.36
N ILE A 358 26.92 -9.66 -2.85
CA ILE A 358 26.31 -9.54 -1.52
C ILE A 358 24.89 -10.14 -1.55
N THR A 359 24.10 -9.76 -2.55
CA THR A 359 22.71 -10.21 -2.75
C THR A 359 22.63 -11.73 -2.81
N THR A 360 23.49 -12.34 -3.63
CA THR A 360 23.56 -13.80 -3.81
C THR A 360 24.28 -14.50 -2.66
N GLY A 361 25.36 -13.91 -2.14
CA GLY A 361 26.17 -14.52 -1.07
C GLY A 361 25.42 -14.67 0.25
N TYR A 362 24.51 -13.74 0.56
CA TYR A 362 23.70 -13.76 1.78
C TYR A 362 22.26 -14.25 1.55
N ASP A 363 21.88 -14.67 0.34
CA ASP A 363 20.48 -15.03 0.00
C ASP A 363 19.47 -13.91 0.31
N VAL A 364 19.81 -12.65 0.01
CA VAL A 364 19.00 -11.48 0.43
C VAL A 364 17.56 -11.57 -0.09
N VAL A 365 17.40 -11.95 -1.36
CA VAL A 365 16.09 -12.10 -2.02
C VAL A 365 15.26 -13.16 -1.31
N LEU A 366 15.83 -14.34 -1.08
CA LEU A 366 15.15 -15.46 -0.43
C LEU A 366 14.84 -15.17 1.03
N ALA A 367 15.76 -14.55 1.77
CA ALA A 367 15.52 -14.14 3.15
C ALA A 367 14.37 -13.12 3.25
N THR A 368 14.26 -12.23 2.27
CA THR A 368 13.16 -11.24 2.20
C THR A 368 11.83 -11.89 1.82
N GLU A 369 11.82 -12.85 0.89
CA GLU A 369 10.64 -13.67 0.59
C GLU A 369 10.13 -14.42 1.83
N VAL A 370 11.04 -15.01 2.59
CA VAL A 370 10.72 -15.72 3.84
C VAL A 370 10.18 -14.75 4.89
N SER A 371 10.78 -13.57 5.01
CA SER A 371 10.30 -12.46 5.85
C SER A 371 8.87 -12.06 5.47
N TYR A 372 8.61 -11.76 4.19
CA TYR A 372 7.26 -11.45 3.69
C TYR A 372 6.24 -12.50 4.13
N ARG A 373 6.54 -13.80 3.93
CA ARG A 373 5.62 -14.88 4.28
C ARG A 373 5.43 -15.05 5.78
N LEU A 374 6.49 -14.94 6.57
CA LEU A 374 6.42 -14.97 8.03
C LEU A 374 5.52 -13.85 8.55
N GLN A 375 5.69 -12.64 8.03
CA GLN A 375 4.88 -11.48 8.41
C GLN A 375 3.43 -11.60 7.91
N MET A 376 3.21 -12.09 6.69
CA MET A 376 1.89 -12.43 6.16
C MET A 376 1.15 -13.43 7.06
N LEU A 377 1.83 -14.51 7.49
CA LEU A 377 1.26 -15.51 8.40
C LEU A 377 0.93 -14.93 9.78
N ALA A 378 1.78 -14.03 10.28
CA ALA A 378 1.61 -13.41 11.59
C ALA A 378 0.51 -12.35 11.61
N MET A 379 0.41 -11.52 10.58
CA MET A 379 -0.55 -10.42 10.51
C MET A 379 -1.85 -10.78 9.77
N GLY A 380 -1.87 -11.91 9.05
CA GLY A 380 -3.04 -12.37 8.29
C GLY A 380 -3.39 -11.47 7.10
N GLY A 381 -2.43 -10.66 6.64
CA GLY A 381 -2.63 -9.61 5.64
C GLY A 381 -1.88 -9.83 4.35
N ARG A 382 -2.47 -9.38 3.24
CA ARG A 382 -1.85 -9.36 1.92
C ARG A 382 -1.88 -7.91 1.42
N PRO A 383 -0.78 -7.16 1.52
CA PRO A 383 -0.74 -5.79 1.03
C PRO A 383 -0.96 -5.76 -0.48
N PHE A 384 -1.50 -4.64 -0.97
CA PHE A 384 -1.75 -4.43 -2.41
C PHE A 384 -2.62 -5.54 -3.04
N GLY A 385 -3.58 -6.07 -2.28
CA GLY A 385 -4.44 -7.18 -2.73
C GLY A 385 -3.73 -8.53 -2.86
N GLY A 386 -2.49 -8.64 -2.38
CA GLY A 386 -1.62 -9.80 -2.62
C GLY A 386 -0.77 -9.69 -3.88
N GLY A 387 -0.76 -8.51 -4.52
CA GLY A 387 0.08 -8.27 -5.68
C GLY A 387 1.58 -8.28 -5.37
N HIS A 388 2.36 -8.45 -6.42
CA HIS A 388 3.82 -8.54 -6.35
C HIS A 388 4.46 -7.22 -5.83
N GLN A 389 5.42 -7.32 -4.91
CA GLN A 389 6.12 -6.15 -4.35
C GLN A 389 7.52 -5.95 -4.92
N TYR A 390 7.86 -4.71 -5.25
CA TYR A 390 9.20 -4.35 -5.64
C TYR A 390 9.97 -3.73 -4.47
N LEU A 391 11.27 -4.04 -4.36
CA LEU A 391 12.21 -3.34 -3.49
C LEU A 391 13.29 -2.72 -4.38
N VAL A 392 13.40 -1.39 -4.42
CA VAL A 392 14.30 -0.68 -5.32
C VAL A 392 15.48 -0.08 -4.55
N LEU A 393 16.69 -0.16 -5.11
CA LEU A 393 17.81 0.64 -4.60
C LEU A 393 17.72 2.06 -5.19
N ASP A 394 17.29 3.00 -4.37
CA ASP A 394 17.05 4.39 -4.75
C ASP A 394 18.31 5.24 -4.57
N VAL A 395 18.96 5.60 -5.68
CA VAL A 395 20.29 6.23 -5.69
C VAL A 395 20.17 7.73 -5.97
N SER A 396 20.78 8.59 -5.16
CA SER A 396 20.90 10.03 -5.46
C SER A 396 22.26 10.59 -5.07
N ASP A 397 22.70 11.63 -5.76
CA ASP A 397 23.83 12.48 -5.36
C ASP A 397 23.43 13.61 -4.39
N ASP A 398 22.16 13.64 -3.97
CA ASP A 398 21.61 14.58 -2.99
C ASP A 398 21.09 13.84 -1.74
N PRO A 399 21.76 13.96 -0.58
CA PRO A 399 21.39 13.25 0.64
C PRO A 399 20.04 13.70 1.21
N ASP A 400 19.56 14.90 0.90
CA ASP A 400 18.30 15.42 1.45
C ASP A 400 17.06 14.78 0.76
N THR A 401 17.29 14.02 -0.32
CA THR A 401 16.24 13.43 -1.16
C THR A 401 16.22 11.90 -1.16
N VAL A 402 17.18 11.26 -0.50
CA VAL A 402 17.32 9.79 -0.43
C VAL A 402 16.69 9.29 0.87
N PRO A 403 15.71 8.38 0.82
CA PRO A 403 15.21 7.75 2.04
C PRO A 403 16.32 6.88 2.63
N CYS A 404 16.31 6.63 3.94
CA CYS A 404 16.99 5.42 4.41
C CYS A 404 16.19 4.20 3.94
N GLY A 405 15.09 3.87 4.60
CA GLY A 405 14.04 2.99 4.12
C GLY A 405 12.75 3.79 3.95
N LEU A 406 11.96 3.43 2.94
CA LEU A 406 10.58 3.90 2.80
C LEU A 406 9.71 2.76 2.25
N SER A 407 8.69 2.41 3.00
CA SER A 407 7.68 1.43 2.61
C SER A 407 6.77 1.92 1.47
N GLY A 408 6.01 0.99 0.89
CA GLY A 408 5.24 1.20 -0.34
C GLY A 408 5.52 0.10 -1.37
N ASN A 409 5.01 0.28 -2.58
CA ASN A 409 5.31 -0.58 -3.72
C ASN A 409 5.76 0.28 -4.92
N PRO A 410 7.08 0.52 -5.07
CA PRO A 410 8.18 -0.20 -4.43
C PRO A 410 8.51 0.27 -3.00
N VAL A 411 9.08 -0.62 -2.19
CA VAL A 411 9.91 -0.26 -1.04
C VAL A 411 11.19 0.40 -1.57
N ARG A 412 11.57 1.56 -1.05
CA ARG A 412 12.77 2.29 -1.47
C ARG A 412 13.86 2.15 -0.42
N LEU A 413 15.00 1.61 -0.83
CA LEU A 413 16.20 1.46 0.00
C LEU A 413 17.26 2.43 -0.53
N GLY A 414 17.62 3.43 0.27
CA GLY A 414 18.49 4.52 -0.19
C GLY A 414 19.93 4.13 -0.47
N TRP A 415 20.54 4.89 -1.37
CA TRP A 415 21.97 4.99 -1.58
C TRP A 415 22.39 6.44 -1.88
N GLU A 416 23.14 7.07 -0.99
CA GLU A 416 23.79 8.37 -1.22
C GLU A 416 25.08 8.17 -2.05
N TYR A 417 25.03 8.56 -3.31
CA TYR A 417 26.11 8.42 -4.27
C TYR A 417 27.26 9.39 -3.95
N GLY A 418 28.50 8.91 -4.00
CA GLY A 418 29.70 9.70 -3.71
C GLY A 418 30.14 9.63 -2.24
N ALA A 419 29.31 9.10 -1.35
CA ALA A 419 29.64 8.91 0.05
C ALA A 419 30.32 7.54 0.28
N PRO A 420 31.52 7.49 0.89
CA PRO A 420 32.33 6.27 0.90
C PRO A 420 31.92 5.22 1.95
N VAL A 421 31.14 5.61 2.97
CA VAL A 421 30.71 4.74 4.07
C VAL A 421 29.35 5.15 4.62
N HIS A 422 28.59 4.18 5.16
CA HIS A 422 27.28 4.40 5.82
C HIS A 422 26.27 5.19 4.99
N ASN A 423 26.33 5.03 3.68
CA ASN A 423 25.57 5.78 2.69
C ASN A 423 24.43 4.96 2.08
N SER A 424 24.08 3.82 2.67
CA SER A 424 23.05 2.93 2.14
C SER A 424 22.21 2.35 3.25
N CYS A 425 20.96 2.04 2.93
CA CYS A 425 20.05 1.27 3.77
C CYS A 425 19.69 -0.10 3.17
N TYR A 426 20.34 -0.47 2.05
CA TYR A 426 20.35 -1.83 1.53
C TYR A 426 21.46 -2.69 2.16
N ILE A 427 22.65 -2.11 2.34
CA ILE A 427 23.81 -2.76 2.97
C ILE A 427 24.45 -1.84 4.00
N VAL A 428 25.12 -2.41 5.00
CA VAL A 428 26.12 -1.69 5.79
C VAL A 428 27.30 -1.47 4.84
N ASN A 429 27.39 -0.29 4.24
CA ASN A 429 28.51 0.02 3.35
C ASN A 429 29.73 0.46 4.19
N ASP A 430 30.39 -0.49 4.86
CA ASP A 430 31.72 -0.32 5.43
C ASP A 430 32.68 -1.28 4.72
N PRO A 431 33.79 -0.82 4.11
CA PRO A 431 34.78 -1.70 3.50
C PRO A 431 35.29 -2.83 4.40
N ALA A 432 35.27 -2.66 5.72
CA ALA A 432 35.63 -3.69 6.68
C ALA A 432 34.52 -4.70 6.97
N ASN A 433 33.26 -4.34 6.73
CA ASN A 433 32.08 -5.14 7.03
C ASN A 433 30.91 -4.82 6.09
N ARG A 434 30.96 -5.33 4.85
CA ARG A 434 29.86 -5.19 3.89
C ARG A 434 28.88 -6.35 4.01
N VAL A 435 27.71 -6.06 4.55
CA VAL A 435 26.63 -7.01 4.83
C VAL A 435 25.28 -6.38 4.48
N PRO A 436 24.24 -7.15 4.12
CA PRO A 436 22.87 -6.63 3.96
C PRO A 436 22.37 -5.93 5.22
N GLN A 437 21.41 -5.02 5.13
CA GLN A 437 20.70 -4.48 6.31
C GLN A 437 19.34 -5.15 6.47
N TYR A 438 19.34 -6.39 6.97
CA TYR A 438 18.13 -7.19 7.10
C TYR A 438 17.08 -6.56 8.00
N PHE A 439 17.49 -5.88 9.07
CA PHE A 439 16.55 -5.18 9.94
C PHE A 439 15.74 -4.15 9.15
N VAL A 440 16.41 -3.25 8.40
CA VAL A 440 15.75 -2.23 7.58
C VAL A 440 14.87 -2.87 6.51
N ILE A 441 15.41 -3.83 5.75
CA ILE A 441 14.65 -4.49 4.67
C ILE A 441 13.36 -5.13 5.23
N PHE A 442 13.44 -5.86 6.34
CA PHE A 442 12.28 -6.53 6.91
C PHE A 442 11.31 -5.57 7.60
N HIS A 443 11.83 -4.47 8.15
CA HIS A 443 11.04 -3.39 8.74
C HIS A 443 10.17 -2.71 7.68
N GLU A 444 10.71 -2.37 6.52
CA GLU A 444 9.92 -1.73 5.45
C GLU A 444 8.85 -2.67 4.87
N VAL A 445 9.16 -3.97 4.77
CA VAL A 445 8.14 -5.00 4.45
C VAL A 445 7.06 -5.03 5.54
N GLY A 446 7.44 -4.87 6.80
CA GLY A 446 6.52 -4.83 7.93
C GLY A 446 5.52 -3.70 7.88
N HIS A 447 5.94 -2.49 7.47
CA HIS A 447 5.01 -1.39 7.20
C HIS A 447 3.94 -1.78 6.18
N ASN A 448 4.33 -2.39 5.05
CA ASN A 448 3.36 -2.80 4.03
C ASN A 448 2.34 -3.79 4.62
N LEU A 449 2.79 -4.76 5.41
CA LEU A 449 1.95 -5.81 5.99
C LEU A 449 1.01 -5.29 7.10
N THR A 450 1.48 -4.38 7.96
CA THR A 450 0.66 -3.80 9.03
C THR A 450 -0.40 -2.86 8.47
N TRP A 451 -0.01 -1.99 7.54
CA TRP A 451 -0.92 -1.01 6.90
C TRP A 451 -1.95 -1.63 5.97
N ALA A 452 -1.81 -2.90 5.60
CA ALA A 452 -2.91 -3.61 4.96
C ALA A 452 -4.16 -3.64 5.85
N SER A 453 -4.00 -3.69 7.19
CA SER A 453 -5.09 -3.83 8.17
C SER A 453 -5.81 -2.51 8.49
N GLY A 454 -7.13 -2.49 8.30
CA GLY A 454 -7.97 -1.38 8.76
C GLY A 454 -8.04 -1.26 10.28
N ALA A 455 -7.91 -2.38 11.01
CA ALA A 455 -7.81 -2.38 12.47
C ALA A 455 -6.50 -1.74 12.95
N PHE A 456 -5.40 -1.98 12.24
CA PHE A 456 -4.13 -1.30 12.50
C PHE A 456 -4.24 0.21 12.24
N GLY A 457 -4.82 0.61 11.10
CA GLY A 457 -5.12 2.01 10.80
C GLY A 457 -5.92 2.70 11.92
N THR A 458 -6.99 2.05 12.38
CA THR A 458 -7.80 2.56 13.52
C THR A 458 -6.95 2.72 14.79
N PHE A 459 -6.08 1.75 15.08
CA PHE A 459 -5.21 1.78 16.25
C PHE A 459 -4.20 2.93 16.18
N VAL A 460 -3.47 3.10 15.08
CA VAL A 460 -2.45 4.15 14.94
C VAL A 460 -3.08 5.55 14.85
N SER A 461 -4.23 5.70 14.17
CA SER A 461 -4.92 6.99 14.03
C SER A 461 -5.64 7.46 15.31
N ALA A 462 -5.76 6.62 16.34
CA ALA A 462 -6.40 7.00 17.61
C ALA A 462 -5.68 8.13 18.37
N SER A 463 -4.40 8.37 18.06
CA SER A 463 -3.60 9.45 18.64
C SER A 463 -2.62 10.00 17.59
N PRO A 464 -2.94 11.10 16.90
CA PRO A 464 -2.09 11.62 15.83
C PRO A 464 -0.63 11.80 16.24
N ASP A 465 -0.37 12.36 17.42
CA ASP A 465 0.99 12.66 17.91
C ASP A 465 1.85 11.41 18.22
N LEU A 466 1.24 10.22 18.32
CA LEU A 466 1.91 8.96 18.70
C LEU A 466 1.60 7.80 17.74
N GLY A 467 0.78 8.02 16.71
CA GLY A 467 0.46 7.00 15.72
C GLY A 467 1.71 6.50 15.01
N TRP A 468 2.61 7.41 14.66
CA TRP A 468 3.91 7.08 14.06
C TRP A 468 4.76 6.19 14.98
N VAL A 469 4.76 6.41 16.30
CA VAL A 469 5.54 5.59 17.26
C VAL A 469 5.13 4.11 17.19
N TYR A 470 3.82 3.86 17.14
CA TYR A 470 3.30 2.51 17.00
C TYR A 470 3.42 1.96 15.58
N SER A 471 3.35 2.82 14.55
CA SER A 471 3.60 2.43 13.17
C SER A 471 5.00 1.84 13.02
N GLU A 472 6.01 2.60 13.42
CA GLU A 472 7.41 2.19 13.38
C GLU A 472 7.67 0.98 14.30
N GLY A 473 7.16 0.97 15.53
CA GLY A 473 7.36 -0.15 16.45
C GLY A 473 6.72 -1.47 15.99
N CYS A 474 5.57 -1.41 15.31
CA CYS A 474 4.94 -2.61 14.76
C CYS A 474 5.62 -3.10 13.47
N ALA A 475 6.19 -2.21 12.66
CA ALA A 475 7.05 -2.57 11.54
C ALA A 475 8.34 -3.25 12.02
N SER A 476 8.99 -2.69 13.05
CA SER A 476 10.10 -3.33 13.77
C SER A 476 9.72 -4.70 14.33
N LEU A 477 8.54 -4.84 14.93
CA LEU A 477 8.04 -6.15 15.40
C LEU A 477 7.92 -7.16 14.25
N GLY A 478 7.46 -6.73 13.07
CA GLY A 478 7.45 -7.55 11.85
C GLY A 478 8.85 -8.04 11.46
N ALA A 479 9.84 -7.16 11.54
CA ALA A 479 11.25 -7.49 11.34
C ALA A 479 11.75 -8.50 12.39
N MET A 480 11.48 -8.27 13.67
CA MET A 480 11.88 -9.15 14.78
C MET A 480 11.27 -10.54 14.67
N TRP A 481 9.99 -10.61 14.29
CA TRP A 481 9.29 -11.85 14.02
C TRP A 481 9.94 -12.63 12.86
N SER A 482 10.32 -11.92 11.80
CA SER A 482 10.99 -12.52 10.64
C SER A 482 12.34 -13.12 11.03
N ALA A 483 13.14 -12.40 11.82
CA ALA A 483 14.42 -12.89 12.30
C ALA A 483 14.27 -14.11 13.22
N TRP A 484 13.28 -14.09 14.12
CA TRP A 484 12.94 -15.27 14.94
C TRP A 484 12.58 -16.46 14.07
N GLY A 485 11.71 -16.28 13.07
CA GLY A 485 11.26 -17.37 12.19
C GLY A 485 12.38 -17.97 11.35
N ILE A 486 13.25 -17.14 10.76
CA ILE A 486 14.46 -17.58 10.04
C ILE A 486 15.40 -18.36 10.97
N GLY A 487 15.61 -17.88 12.21
CA GLY A 487 16.44 -18.57 13.19
C GLY A 487 15.83 -19.88 13.71
N ALA A 488 14.49 -19.95 13.81
CA ALA A 488 13.77 -21.11 14.34
C ALA A 488 13.58 -22.22 13.31
N CYS A 489 13.41 -21.88 12.03
CA CYS A 489 13.12 -22.82 10.96
C CYS A 489 14.35 -23.02 10.06
N SER A 490 15.20 -24.00 10.42
CA SER A 490 16.49 -24.23 9.76
C SER A 490 16.35 -24.65 8.29
N GLY A 491 17.35 -24.26 7.47
CA GLY A 491 17.47 -24.68 6.08
C GLY A 491 16.62 -23.88 5.08
N VAL A 492 15.98 -22.81 5.53
CA VAL A 492 15.14 -21.93 4.71
C VAL A 492 15.96 -20.85 3.99
N VAL A 493 16.97 -20.29 4.65
CA VAL A 493 17.96 -19.34 4.11
C VAL A 493 19.35 -19.98 4.23
N ASN A 494 20.31 -19.67 3.35
CA ASN A 494 21.67 -20.17 3.52
C ASN A 494 22.32 -19.78 4.87
N ASP A 495 23.41 -20.46 5.21
CA ASP A 495 24.12 -20.27 6.47
C ASP A 495 24.62 -18.82 6.68
N ALA A 496 25.06 -18.15 5.61
CA ALA A 496 25.60 -16.79 5.69
C ALA A 496 24.49 -15.77 5.98
N GLY A 497 23.37 -15.84 5.25
CA GLY A 497 22.19 -15.03 5.49
C GLY A 497 21.61 -15.26 6.87
N THR A 498 21.47 -16.53 7.28
CA THR A 498 20.97 -16.88 8.62
C THR A 498 21.86 -16.34 9.74
N ALA A 499 23.19 -16.47 9.59
CA ALA A 499 24.15 -15.95 10.56
C ALA A 499 24.07 -14.42 10.64
N GLU A 500 23.97 -13.74 9.51
CA GLU A 500 23.90 -12.29 9.42
C GLU A 500 22.61 -11.71 10.00
N VAL A 501 21.44 -12.31 9.66
CA VAL A 501 20.17 -11.99 10.31
C VAL A 501 20.29 -12.14 11.82
N THR A 502 20.88 -13.24 12.30
CA THR A 502 21.05 -13.48 13.74
C THR A 502 21.94 -12.42 14.38
N GLU A 503 23.08 -12.09 13.77
CA GLU A 503 24.02 -11.10 14.31
C GLU A 503 23.41 -9.70 14.38
N GLN A 504 22.74 -9.24 13.33
CA GLN A 504 22.07 -7.95 13.30
C GLN A 504 21.00 -7.85 14.38
N PHE A 505 20.11 -8.83 14.48
CA PHE A 505 19.01 -8.75 15.44
C PHE A 505 19.48 -8.89 16.90
N LEU A 506 20.62 -9.54 17.16
CA LEU A 506 21.27 -9.49 18.48
C LEU A 506 21.85 -8.11 18.78
N SER A 507 22.43 -7.44 17.79
CA SER A 507 22.93 -6.07 17.91
C SER A 507 21.79 -5.08 18.16
N GLU A 508 20.73 -5.15 17.36
CA GLU A 508 19.54 -4.30 17.49
C GLU A 508 18.83 -4.52 18.83
N ARG A 509 18.68 -5.77 19.27
CA ARG A 509 18.16 -6.07 20.60
C ARG A 509 18.95 -5.37 21.70
N ALA A 510 20.29 -5.40 21.64
CA ALA A 510 21.12 -4.73 22.63
C ALA A 510 20.93 -3.21 22.57
N TYR A 511 20.80 -2.64 21.37
CA TYR A 511 20.51 -1.22 21.17
C TYR A 511 19.16 -0.82 21.76
N PHE A 512 18.06 -1.47 21.38
CA PHE A 512 16.70 -1.12 21.85
C PHE A 512 16.53 -1.31 23.36
N LEU A 513 17.06 -2.39 23.95
CA LEU A 513 17.07 -2.55 25.41
C LEU A 513 17.86 -1.44 26.11
N SER A 514 18.90 -0.89 25.46
CA SER A 514 19.62 0.26 26.00
C SER A 514 18.81 1.56 25.90
N GLN A 515 18.01 1.74 24.85
CA GLN A 515 17.09 2.88 24.71
C GLN A 515 15.98 2.83 25.77
N LEU A 516 15.36 1.67 25.96
CA LEU A 516 14.39 1.46 27.04
C LEU A 516 14.98 1.75 28.42
N ALA A 517 16.18 1.24 28.72
CA ALA A 517 16.84 1.49 29.99
C ALA A 517 17.13 2.99 30.22
N ALA A 518 17.53 3.72 29.16
CA ALA A 518 17.74 5.17 29.24
C ALA A 518 16.42 5.93 29.49
N TYR A 519 15.35 5.54 28.79
CA TYR A 519 14.00 6.07 28.98
C TYR A 519 13.48 5.86 30.41
N GLN A 520 13.64 4.65 30.95
CA GLN A 520 13.27 4.31 32.33
C GLN A 520 14.09 5.10 33.34
N ALA A 521 15.41 5.23 33.13
CA ALA A 521 16.28 6.01 34.01
C ALA A 521 15.94 7.51 34.01
N ALA A 522 15.35 8.02 32.93
CA ALA A 522 14.84 9.39 32.84
C ALA A 522 13.46 9.58 33.52
N GLY A 523 12.86 8.50 34.03
CA GLY A 523 11.61 8.53 34.79
C GLY A 523 10.36 8.13 34.01
N ALA A 524 10.51 7.35 32.92
CA ALA A 524 9.43 6.76 32.11
C ALA A 524 8.21 7.70 31.93
N ASN A 525 8.33 8.64 30.98
CA ASN A 525 7.24 9.55 30.63
C ASN A 525 6.70 9.21 29.25
N TYR A 526 5.45 8.77 29.17
CA TYR A 526 4.85 8.33 27.90
C TYR A 526 4.82 9.42 26.83
N SER A 527 4.81 10.71 27.19
CA SER A 527 4.91 11.78 26.19
C SER A 527 6.28 11.88 25.51
N ALA A 528 7.27 11.11 25.97
CA ALA A 528 8.62 11.02 25.43
C ALA A 528 8.94 9.60 24.93
N ILE A 529 7.92 8.75 24.77
CA ILE A 529 8.09 7.45 24.15
C ILE A 529 8.40 7.63 22.66
N ASP A 530 9.27 6.78 22.13
CA ASP A 530 9.64 6.73 20.73
C ASP A 530 9.66 5.27 20.24
N PRO A 531 9.81 5.01 18.93
CA PRO A 531 9.80 3.65 18.39
C PRO A 531 10.86 2.75 19.01
N ASN A 532 12.07 3.25 19.26
CA ASN A 532 13.16 2.45 19.82
C ASN A 532 12.85 2.01 21.26
N VAL A 533 12.13 2.85 22.02
CA VAL A 533 11.63 2.48 23.35
C VAL A 533 10.55 1.40 23.25
N VAL A 534 9.61 1.52 22.30
CA VAL A 534 8.61 0.47 22.05
C VAL A 534 9.28 -0.85 21.66
N ASP A 535 10.28 -0.81 20.78
CA ASP A 535 11.08 -1.98 20.38
C ASP A 535 11.80 -2.63 21.56
N GLY A 536 12.31 -1.81 22.48
CA GLY A 536 12.89 -2.29 23.74
C GLY A 536 11.85 -2.99 24.62
N ILE A 537 10.63 -2.44 24.73
CA ILE A 537 9.51 -3.05 25.46
C ILE A 537 9.15 -4.39 24.82
N LEU A 538 9.06 -4.47 23.49
CA LEU A 538 8.74 -5.70 22.76
C LEU A 538 9.78 -6.81 23.04
N TYR A 539 11.06 -6.49 23.09
CA TYR A 539 12.11 -7.45 23.48
C TYR A 539 12.04 -7.85 24.96
N GLU A 540 11.73 -6.91 25.86
CA GLU A 540 11.56 -7.23 27.28
C GLU A 540 10.36 -8.17 27.50
N LEU A 541 9.25 -7.94 26.79
CA LEU A 541 8.06 -8.80 26.82
C LEU A 541 8.32 -10.16 26.18
N LEU A 542 9.13 -10.25 25.11
CA LEU A 542 9.62 -11.51 24.56
C LEU A 542 10.36 -12.33 25.62
N ASP A 543 11.28 -11.69 26.37
CA ASP A 543 12.07 -12.37 27.39
C ASP A 543 11.20 -12.88 28.56
N GLN A 544 10.13 -12.16 28.89
CA GLN A 544 9.23 -12.52 29.98
C GLN A 544 8.19 -13.57 29.59
N PHE A 545 7.63 -13.47 28.38
CA PHE A 545 6.41 -14.19 27.99
C PHE A 545 6.58 -15.08 26.76
N GLY A 546 7.70 -14.97 26.04
CA GLY A 546 7.97 -15.73 24.83
C GLY A 546 7.32 -15.13 23.59
N VAL A 547 7.64 -15.74 22.45
CA VAL A 547 7.30 -15.23 21.11
C VAL A 547 5.79 -15.26 20.80
N GLU A 548 5.04 -16.12 21.48
CA GLU A 548 3.57 -16.18 21.36
C GLU A 548 2.93 -14.81 21.65
N SER A 549 3.50 -14.04 22.59
CA SER A 549 3.02 -12.69 22.90
C SER A 549 3.13 -11.70 21.73
N TRP A 550 4.10 -11.88 20.83
CA TRP A 550 4.20 -11.10 19.60
C TRP A 550 3.14 -11.53 18.59
N TYR A 551 2.94 -12.84 18.42
CA TYR A 551 1.90 -13.38 17.54
C TYR A 551 0.50 -12.92 17.96
N ASP A 552 0.24 -12.91 19.27
CA ASP A 552 -1.02 -12.44 19.84
C ASP A 552 -1.23 -10.94 19.65
N LEU A 553 -0.18 -10.13 19.75
CA LEU A 553 -0.26 -8.71 19.40
C LEU A 553 -0.65 -8.51 17.94
N PHE A 554 -0.03 -9.25 16.99
CA PHE A 554 -0.46 -9.18 15.59
C PHE A 554 -1.91 -9.63 15.38
N SER A 555 -2.41 -10.55 16.19
CA SER A 555 -3.79 -11.02 16.13
C SER A 555 -4.82 -9.95 16.42
N LEU A 556 -4.44 -8.86 17.11
CA LEU A 556 -5.28 -7.68 17.27
C LEU A 556 -5.70 -7.06 15.92
N PHE A 557 -4.81 -7.12 14.93
CA PHE A 557 -4.97 -6.48 13.62
C PHE A 557 -5.51 -7.43 12.54
N ALA A 558 -5.75 -8.69 12.89
CA ALA A 558 -6.27 -9.71 11.98
C ALA A 558 -7.78 -9.98 12.22
N PRO A 559 -8.52 -10.48 11.22
CA PRO A 559 -8.18 -10.42 9.80
C PRO A 559 -8.23 -8.98 9.28
N VAL A 560 -7.46 -8.73 8.23
CA VAL A 560 -7.18 -7.39 7.68
C VAL A 560 -8.41 -6.56 7.29
N GLY A 561 -9.46 -7.22 6.80
CA GLY A 561 -10.71 -6.56 6.39
C GLY A 561 -11.71 -6.29 7.52
N GLU A 562 -11.40 -6.67 8.76
CA GLU A 562 -12.30 -6.47 9.89
C GLU A 562 -11.85 -5.31 10.78
N PRO A 563 -12.76 -4.41 11.17
CA PRO A 563 -12.43 -3.36 12.13
C PRO A 563 -12.13 -3.94 13.52
N LEU A 564 -11.56 -3.11 14.39
CA LEU A 564 -11.51 -3.41 15.82
C LEU A 564 -12.94 -3.52 16.37
N PRO A 565 -13.26 -4.54 17.20
CA PRO A 565 -14.59 -4.67 17.81
C PRO A 565 -14.84 -3.66 18.94
N CYS A 566 -13.88 -2.78 19.21
CA CYS A 566 -13.91 -1.74 20.22
C CYS A 566 -13.53 -0.38 19.61
N SER A 567 -14.01 0.70 20.24
CA SER A 567 -13.61 2.06 19.89
C SER A 567 -12.29 2.42 20.56
N VAL A 568 -11.36 2.98 19.79
CA VAL A 568 -10.12 3.57 20.26
C VAL A 568 -10.06 4.99 19.71
N SER A 569 -10.17 6.00 20.56
CA SER A 569 -10.30 7.39 20.11
C SER A 569 -9.49 8.39 20.94
N SER A 570 -8.52 7.90 21.71
CA SER A 570 -7.63 8.74 22.49
C SER A 570 -6.28 8.06 22.71
N THR A 571 -5.27 8.87 23.02
CA THR A 571 -3.93 8.42 23.42
C THR A 571 -3.97 7.41 24.57
N ALA A 572 -4.77 7.66 25.60
CA ALA A 572 -4.89 6.75 26.74
C ALA A 572 -5.51 5.41 26.34
N GLN A 573 -6.53 5.42 25.48
CA GLN A 573 -7.16 4.19 24.98
C GLN A 573 -6.22 3.40 24.06
N GLN A 574 -5.43 4.07 23.22
CA GLN A 574 -4.42 3.44 22.37
C GLN A 574 -3.36 2.73 23.22
N ALA A 575 -2.76 3.44 24.18
CA ALA A 575 -1.80 2.87 25.13
C ALA A 575 -2.41 1.69 25.91
N THR A 576 -3.67 1.85 26.33
CA THR A 576 -4.41 0.83 27.06
C THR A 576 -4.65 -0.42 26.23
N LEU A 577 -5.02 -0.29 24.95
CA LEU A 577 -5.25 -1.43 24.07
C LEU A 577 -3.96 -2.22 23.84
N PHE A 578 -2.83 -1.54 23.67
CA PHE A 578 -1.52 -2.18 23.55
C PHE A 578 -1.18 -3.00 24.82
N ALA A 579 -1.33 -2.41 26.01
CA ALA A 579 -1.12 -3.12 27.28
C ALA A 579 -2.13 -4.27 27.50
N ALA A 580 -3.38 -4.07 27.06
CA ALA A 580 -4.44 -5.06 27.14
C ALA A 580 -4.18 -6.26 26.21
N ALA A 581 -3.57 -6.07 25.04
CA ALA A 581 -3.18 -7.15 24.15
C ALA A 581 -2.16 -8.11 24.81
N PHE A 582 -1.13 -7.57 25.45
CA PHE A 582 -0.18 -8.40 26.21
C PHE A 582 -0.80 -9.03 27.47
N SER A 583 -1.75 -8.33 28.11
CA SER A 583 -2.48 -8.91 29.25
C SER A 583 -3.37 -10.09 28.82
N ALA A 584 -4.05 -9.96 27.68
CA ALA A 584 -4.86 -11.00 27.09
C ALA A 584 -4.00 -12.21 26.67
N SER A 585 -2.87 -11.97 26.01
CA SER A 585 -1.92 -13.03 25.61
C SER A 585 -1.41 -13.84 26.80
N THR A 586 -0.99 -13.15 27.87
CA THR A 586 -0.36 -13.79 29.03
C THR A 586 -1.35 -14.34 30.06
N GLY A 587 -2.62 -13.94 29.98
CA GLY A 587 -3.63 -14.18 31.02
C GLY A 587 -3.33 -13.47 32.34
N GLN A 588 -2.47 -12.45 32.35
CA GLN A 588 -2.06 -11.67 33.52
C GLN A 588 -2.49 -10.22 33.36
N ASP A 589 -2.87 -9.57 34.48
CA ASP A 589 -3.15 -8.12 34.47
C ASP A 589 -1.83 -7.36 34.50
N LEU A 590 -1.39 -6.85 33.34
CA LEU A 590 -0.11 -6.15 33.18
C LEU A 590 -0.22 -4.64 33.37
N ARG A 591 -1.36 -4.09 33.82
CA ARG A 591 -1.53 -2.63 34.00
C ARG A 591 -0.40 -2.01 34.81
N THR A 592 -0.10 -2.58 35.98
CA THR A 592 0.94 -2.04 36.86
C THR A 592 2.33 -2.02 36.21
N LEU A 593 2.66 -3.04 35.40
CA LEU A 593 3.92 -3.08 34.64
C LEU A 593 3.97 -1.91 33.65
N PHE A 594 2.94 -1.79 32.80
CA PHE A 594 2.89 -0.74 31.79
C PHE A 594 2.83 0.68 32.39
N GLU A 595 2.08 0.88 33.48
CA GLU A 595 1.99 2.17 34.18
C GLU A 595 3.31 2.55 34.86
N THR A 596 3.92 1.62 35.58
CA THR A 596 5.05 1.93 36.48
C THR A 596 6.37 1.92 35.75
N ASP A 597 6.59 0.90 34.90
CA ASP A 597 7.89 0.65 34.30
C ASP A 597 8.00 1.27 32.90
N TYR A 598 6.87 1.47 32.21
CA TYR A 598 6.83 2.07 30.87
C TYR A 598 6.09 3.42 30.82
N GLY A 599 5.47 3.86 31.93
CA GLY A 599 4.82 5.17 32.02
C GLY A 599 3.48 5.29 31.28
N PHE A 600 2.88 4.19 30.80
CA PHE A 600 1.69 4.21 29.97
C PHE A 600 0.48 4.84 30.70
N PRO A 601 -0.28 5.73 30.05
CA PRO A 601 -1.49 6.31 30.61
C PRO A 601 -2.67 5.33 30.48
N ILE A 602 -2.75 4.35 31.38
CA ILE A 602 -3.83 3.36 31.36
C ILE A 602 -5.18 4.01 31.71
N ASP A 603 -6.15 3.82 30.82
CA ASP A 603 -7.55 4.17 31.03
C ASP A 603 -8.27 3.00 31.71
N ASP A 604 -8.28 3.02 33.04
CA ASP A 604 -8.98 2.04 33.87
C ASP A 604 -10.49 1.94 33.57
N THR A 605 -11.09 3.00 33.02
CA THR A 605 -12.52 2.99 32.65
C THR A 605 -12.72 2.22 31.35
N ALA A 606 -11.83 2.38 30.38
CA ALA A 606 -11.86 1.65 29.11
C ALA A 606 -11.30 0.22 29.21
N TRP A 607 -10.45 -0.07 30.20
CA TRP A 607 -9.73 -1.34 30.36
C TRP A 607 -10.59 -2.59 30.16
N PRO A 608 -11.76 -2.77 30.81
CA PRO A 608 -12.54 -4.00 30.64
C PRO A 608 -13.01 -4.24 29.20
N THR A 609 -13.30 -3.16 28.47
CA THR A 609 -13.74 -3.22 27.07
C THR A 609 -12.57 -3.51 26.14
N LEU A 610 -11.44 -2.85 26.34
CA LEU A 610 -10.24 -3.01 25.50
C LEU A 610 -9.58 -4.38 25.73
N LEU A 611 -9.59 -4.89 26.97
CA LEU A 611 -9.16 -6.26 27.26
C LEU A 611 -10.05 -7.30 26.58
N ALA A 612 -11.37 -7.18 26.69
CA ALA A 612 -12.28 -8.10 26.01
C ALA A 612 -12.14 -8.05 24.48
N CYS A 613 -11.85 -6.86 23.92
CA CYS A 613 -11.54 -6.65 22.51
C CYS A 613 -10.29 -7.44 22.08
N ALA A 614 -9.20 -7.32 22.84
CA ALA A 614 -7.97 -8.05 22.60
C ALA A 614 -8.15 -9.58 22.79
N GLU A 615 -8.79 -10.01 23.87
CA GLU A 615 -9.09 -11.43 24.13
C GLU A 615 -9.89 -12.06 22.98
N GLN A 616 -10.90 -11.35 22.46
CA GLN A 616 -11.69 -11.83 21.32
C GLN A 616 -10.82 -12.02 20.07
N LYS A 617 -9.98 -11.03 19.73
CA LYS A 617 -9.12 -11.06 18.55
C LYS A 617 -8.04 -12.13 18.66
N ILE A 618 -7.41 -12.26 19.82
CA ILE A 618 -6.39 -13.29 20.11
C ILE A 618 -7.00 -14.69 20.07
N ALA A 619 -8.15 -14.91 20.72
CA ALA A 619 -8.80 -16.23 20.76
C ALA A 619 -9.30 -16.73 19.39
N ALA A 620 -9.38 -15.86 18.38
CA ALA A 620 -9.74 -16.24 17.01
C ALA A 620 -8.60 -16.91 16.25
N ARG A 621 -7.37 -16.88 16.79
CA ARG A 621 -6.16 -17.43 16.17
C ARG A 621 -5.42 -18.30 17.18
N SER A 622 -4.64 -19.24 16.68
CA SER A 622 -3.82 -20.12 17.53
C SER A 622 -2.39 -20.07 17.07
N PHE A 623 -1.47 -19.80 17.99
CA PHE A 623 -0.05 -19.90 17.71
C PHE A 623 0.38 -21.38 17.66
N ASP A 624 0.96 -21.80 16.54
CA ASP A 624 1.57 -23.12 16.39
C ASP A 624 2.92 -22.96 15.67
N GLN A 625 3.99 -22.91 16.46
CA GLN A 625 5.36 -22.80 15.95
C GLN A 625 5.72 -23.95 15.01
N GLN A 626 5.27 -25.18 15.29
CA GLN A 626 5.58 -26.33 14.46
C GLN A 626 4.90 -26.20 13.10
N ALA A 627 3.62 -25.82 13.08
CA ALA A 627 2.89 -25.58 11.83
C ALA A 627 3.53 -24.45 11.00
N ILE A 628 4.01 -23.36 11.64
CA ILE A 628 4.73 -22.28 10.94
C ILE A 628 6.00 -22.82 10.28
N CYS A 629 6.85 -23.54 11.02
CA CYS A 629 8.07 -24.09 10.43
C CYS A 629 7.79 -25.19 9.38
N GLU A 630 6.79 -26.04 9.58
CA GLU A 630 6.38 -27.04 8.58
C GLU A 630 5.88 -26.37 7.30
N ALA A 631 5.10 -25.29 7.40
CA ALA A 631 4.67 -24.51 6.25
C ALA A 631 5.87 -23.92 5.50
N LEU A 632 6.84 -23.33 6.20
CA LEU A 632 8.05 -22.80 5.57
C LEU A 632 8.89 -23.90 4.91
N VAL A 633 9.14 -25.01 5.59
CA VAL A 633 9.95 -26.12 5.03
C VAL A 633 9.26 -26.76 3.82
N ALA A 634 7.94 -26.95 3.88
CA ALA A 634 7.18 -27.51 2.76
C ALA A 634 7.30 -26.64 1.50
N LEU A 635 7.30 -25.31 1.66
CA LEU A 635 7.46 -24.37 0.55
C LEU A 635 8.79 -24.57 -0.19
N PHE A 636 9.87 -24.92 0.52
CA PHE A 636 11.19 -25.15 -0.09
C PHE A 636 11.46 -26.61 -0.49
N ALA A 637 10.66 -27.56 0.01
CA ALA A 637 10.76 -28.97 -0.35
C ALA A 637 10.15 -29.28 -1.73
N ASP A 638 9.14 -28.51 -2.17
CA ASP A 638 8.34 -28.82 -3.36
C ASP A 638 8.79 -28.14 -4.68
N GLY A 639 9.82 -27.29 -4.70
CA GLY A 639 10.12 -26.59 -5.96
C GLY A 639 11.33 -25.66 -6.05
N PHE A 640 12.55 -26.16 -5.83
CA PHE A 640 13.75 -25.61 -6.50
C PHE A 640 14.46 -26.64 -7.40
N GLU A 641 14.00 -27.89 -7.45
CA GLU A 641 14.59 -28.92 -8.33
C GLU A 641 14.17 -28.79 -9.81
N THR A 642 13.19 -27.95 -10.17
CA THR A 642 12.67 -27.90 -11.56
C THR A 642 12.80 -26.57 -12.29
N GLY A 643 13.14 -25.45 -11.64
CA GLY A 643 13.27 -24.17 -12.34
C GLY A 643 11.99 -23.69 -13.04
N ASP A 644 10.82 -24.18 -12.63
CA ASP A 644 9.50 -23.76 -13.11
C ASP A 644 8.83 -22.90 -12.01
N THR A 645 8.80 -21.59 -12.25
CA THR A 645 8.14 -20.55 -11.45
C THR A 645 6.62 -20.54 -11.70
N ALA A 646 5.92 -21.61 -11.35
CA ALA A 646 4.45 -21.59 -11.41
C ALA A 646 3.87 -20.78 -10.23
N PRO A 647 3.04 -19.75 -10.47
CA PRO A 647 2.46 -18.94 -9.41
C PRO A 647 1.47 -19.76 -8.58
N TRP A 648 1.63 -19.69 -7.26
CA TRP A 648 0.73 -20.26 -6.27
C TRP A 648 -0.54 -19.41 -6.19
N SER A 649 -1.51 -19.67 -7.06
CA SER A 649 -2.91 -19.32 -6.81
C SER A 649 -3.63 -20.54 -6.23
N ALA A 650 -4.41 -20.29 -5.17
CA ALA A 650 -5.35 -21.18 -4.51
C ALA A 650 -4.85 -22.12 -3.39
N THR A 651 -5.36 -21.81 -2.20
CA THR A 651 -5.75 -22.73 -1.11
C THR A 651 -4.67 -23.42 -0.27
N VAL A 652 -4.37 -22.82 0.87
CA VAL A 652 -4.22 -23.56 2.14
C VAL A 652 -5.34 -23.05 3.08
N PRO A 653 -6.05 -23.92 3.82
CA PRO A 653 -7.32 -23.61 4.49
C PRO A 653 -7.28 -22.47 5.51
#